data_AF-A0A8C6NS80-F1
#
_entry.id   AF-A0A8C6NS80-F1
#
_cell.length_a   1.000
_cell.length_b   1.000
_cell.length_c   1.000
_cell.angle_alpha   90.00
_cell.angle_beta   90.00
_cell.angle_gamma   90.00
#
_symmetry.space_group_name_H-M   'P 1'
#
loop_
_entity.id
_entity.type
_entity.pdbx_description
1 polymer ?
#
loop_
_entity_poly.entity_id
_entity_poly.type
_entity_poly.pdbx_seq_one_letter_code
_entity_poly.pdbx_strand_id
1 'polypeptide(L)'
;YHPALPADKQNYYNSQQEYLSSVYSFWEYVESIKKIRDLRMKAEDYEVVKVIGRGAFGEVQLVRHKATRKVYAMKLLSKFEMIKRSDSAFFWEERDIMAFANSSWVVQLFFAFQDDRYLYMVMEYMPGGDLVNLMSNFDVPEKWARFYTAEVVLALDGIHSMEANVLLRAESDTVARLRKNNGELTQTTSQLESLNRELQERSRAADAVKAQLEKELLLLQSTLDSERRNYSQGSEEISELQGDLMTLRLSNLFFYIPSLQEKNSLEIDLNYKLKTLQQRLEQEQTEHRGTRAQLTDKYESIEEAKSAAMNGMLQKMGEETGARMRAESRVLEVEKQCSMLEFDLKQSVQKMEQLMKQKERLEEDVKSLRMQLEQESSKRCLAQNDLKIRMQDVDRLRCSEKQLKQEINTALESKRSLEFQLAQLTKYVSEIKQITQVELQDQLEAEQYFSTLYKTQVKELKEEIEERNRQIQETQKKVQDLLSERDSLSAQLDLTVTKAESEQLARALQEEQYFELIQENKKATGRHKQEIEDKEATIARLEESNKTLTKDVENLSKEKAELNEKLRVQEEGSLTNYEKTLSTERTLKTQAVNKLAEIMNRKDMKLDQKKKGSTADLRKKEKDNRKLQLELNQEKEKFNRLVVKHQKELDEMLAQLAEEFTYRNELQMQLDSKESDIEQFRERLNDLQQRMENSSVTSLQTDETDSNTPESRLEGWLSIPNRANIKRYGWKKQYVVVSRKKILFYNDEQDKEQSTPSMVLDIDKLFHVRPVTQGDVYRAETEEIPRIFQILYANEGECRKEADMETVPQGDKNCLPHKGHEFIPTLYHFPTNCEACSKPLWHVFKPPPALECRRCHVKCHKDHLDKKEEVIPICKVNYDVTSARDMLLLALTQDEQKKWITHLGKKIPKTPPTFNRAPSIRPASNQSFRKNPKSNSGKLR
;
A
#
# COMPACT_ATOMS: atom_id res chain seq x y z
N TYR A 1 34.82 -7.16 -56.33
CA TYR A 1 35.36 -7.03 -54.96
C TYR A 1 35.61 -5.56 -54.66
N HIS A 2 34.71 -4.91 -53.91
CA HIS A 2 35.06 -3.73 -53.13
C HIS A 2 35.28 -4.18 -51.68
N PRO A 3 36.33 -3.72 -50.97
CA PRO A 3 36.48 -4.00 -49.55
C PRO A 3 35.42 -3.23 -48.76
N ALA A 4 34.68 -3.91 -47.88
CA ALA A 4 33.77 -3.24 -46.96
C ALA A 4 34.56 -2.37 -45.97
N LEU A 5 34.12 -1.13 -45.76
CA LEU A 5 34.68 -0.26 -44.73
C LEU A 5 34.23 -0.72 -43.33
N PRO A 6 35.05 -0.53 -42.27
CA PRO A 6 34.67 -0.87 -40.91
C PRO A 6 33.40 -0.13 -40.46
N ALA A 7 32.51 -0.84 -39.75
CA ALA A 7 31.18 -0.38 -39.39
C ALA A 7 31.17 0.96 -38.63
N ASP A 8 32.18 1.23 -37.79
CA ASP A 8 32.30 2.46 -37.00
C ASP A 8 32.36 3.72 -37.88
N LYS A 9 33.01 3.63 -39.06
CA LYS A 9 33.04 4.74 -40.02
C LYS A 9 31.69 4.95 -40.69
N GLN A 10 30.96 3.88 -40.98
CA GLN A 10 29.62 3.97 -41.57
C GLN A 10 28.64 4.64 -40.60
N ASN A 11 28.68 4.27 -39.32
CA ASN A 11 27.85 4.88 -38.28
C ASN A 11 28.19 6.37 -38.06
N TYR A 12 29.47 6.75 -38.10
CA TYR A 12 29.88 8.16 -37.99
C TYR A 12 29.37 9.00 -39.18
N TYR A 13 29.49 8.50 -40.41
CA TYR A 13 28.97 9.19 -41.60
C TYR A 13 27.43 9.29 -41.58
N ASN A 14 26.73 8.21 -41.25
CA ASN A 14 25.27 8.22 -41.12
C ASN A 14 24.81 9.24 -40.07
N SER A 15 25.47 9.30 -38.90
CA SER A 15 25.14 10.25 -37.83
C SER A 15 25.39 11.71 -38.23
N GLN A 16 26.48 12.01 -38.95
CA GLN A 16 26.69 13.35 -39.54
C GLN A 16 25.62 13.69 -40.58
N GLN A 17 25.19 12.71 -41.38
CA GLN A 17 24.21 12.90 -42.45
C GLN A 17 22.78 13.10 -41.91
N GLU A 18 22.41 12.41 -40.84
CA GLU A 18 21.18 12.67 -40.05
C GLU A 18 21.22 14.05 -39.40
N TYR A 19 22.34 14.44 -38.78
CA TYR A 19 22.51 15.76 -38.18
C TYR A 19 22.37 16.88 -39.23
N LEU A 20 23.03 16.73 -40.39
CA LEU A 20 22.88 17.67 -41.51
C LEU A 20 21.45 17.71 -42.05
N SER A 21 20.76 16.57 -42.18
CA SER A 21 19.36 16.51 -42.61
C SER A 21 18.41 17.19 -41.61
N SER A 22 18.66 17.03 -40.30
CA SER A 22 17.92 17.71 -39.23
C SER A 22 18.16 19.23 -39.24
N VAL A 23 19.39 19.66 -39.55
CA VAL A 23 19.70 21.09 -39.75
C VAL A 23 19.02 21.65 -41.00
N TYR A 24 19.10 20.97 -42.15
CA TYR A 24 18.47 21.43 -43.40
C TYR A 24 16.95 21.54 -43.28
N SER A 25 16.29 20.52 -42.70
CA SER A 25 14.84 20.59 -42.45
C SER A 25 14.47 21.71 -41.46
N PHE A 26 15.29 21.99 -40.44
CA PHE A 26 15.08 23.16 -39.58
C PHE A 26 15.15 24.49 -40.35
N TRP A 27 16.08 24.63 -41.30
CA TRP A 27 16.19 25.84 -42.14
C TRP A 27 14.93 26.12 -42.98
N GLU A 28 14.23 25.09 -43.48
CA GLU A 28 12.98 25.26 -44.24
C GLU A 28 11.87 25.92 -43.39
N TYR A 29 11.84 25.64 -42.07
CA TYR A 29 10.86 26.25 -41.17
C TYR A 29 11.21 27.66 -40.73
N VAL A 30 12.46 28.14 -40.89
CA VAL A 30 12.90 29.48 -40.41
C VAL A 30 12.05 30.61 -41.00
N GLU A 31 11.71 30.54 -42.29
CA GLU A 31 10.86 31.55 -42.95
C GLU A 31 9.43 31.56 -42.38
N SER A 32 8.87 30.36 -42.15
CA SER A 32 7.55 30.18 -41.55
C SER A 32 7.51 30.64 -40.09
N ILE A 33 8.55 30.36 -39.31
CA ILE A 33 8.68 30.78 -37.90
C ILE A 33 8.76 32.31 -37.80
N LYS A 34 9.54 32.99 -38.66
CA LYS A 34 9.55 34.46 -38.75
C LYS A 34 8.14 34.99 -39.03
N LYS A 35 7.49 34.48 -40.08
CA LYS A 35 6.13 34.92 -40.46
C LYS A 35 5.10 34.72 -39.36
N ILE A 36 5.16 33.60 -38.62
CA ILE A 36 4.30 33.35 -37.44
C ILE A 36 4.61 34.32 -36.30
N ARG A 37 5.88 34.59 -36.01
CA ARG A 37 6.30 35.56 -34.98
C ARG A 37 5.83 36.98 -35.32
N ASP A 38 6.00 37.39 -36.57
CA ASP A 38 5.68 38.75 -37.00
C ASP A 38 4.16 39.02 -37.03
N LEU A 39 3.34 37.95 -37.18
CA LEU A 39 1.87 37.97 -37.05
C LEU A 39 1.34 37.81 -35.61
N ARG A 40 2.19 37.40 -34.65
CA ARG A 40 1.82 37.27 -33.23
C ARG A 40 1.99 38.62 -32.50
N MET A 41 1.24 38.76 -31.41
CA MET A 41 1.37 39.90 -30.50
C MET A 41 2.76 39.94 -29.87
N LYS A 42 3.34 41.14 -29.81
CA LYS A 42 4.74 41.41 -29.41
C LYS A 42 4.86 42.75 -28.70
N ALA A 43 6.00 42.99 -28.05
CA ALA A 43 6.23 44.21 -27.26
C ALA A 43 6.15 45.49 -28.11
N GLU A 44 6.53 45.41 -29.39
CA GLU A 44 6.51 46.51 -30.35
C GLU A 44 5.09 46.97 -30.72
N ASP A 45 4.05 46.20 -30.41
CA ASP A 45 2.64 46.60 -30.60
C ASP A 45 2.18 47.61 -29.53
N TYR A 46 3.00 47.81 -28.48
CA TYR A 46 2.72 48.68 -27.34
C TYR A 46 3.65 49.90 -27.31
N GLU A 47 3.14 51.00 -26.77
CA GLU A 47 3.81 52.27 -26.52
C GLU A 47 4.00 52.40 -25.00
N VAL A 48 5.25 52.35 -24.53
CA VAL A 48 5.58 52.44 -23.09
C VAL A 48 5.43 53.88 -22.62
N VAL A 49 4.51 54.11 -21.69
CA VAL A 49 4.22 55.44 -21.14
C VAL A 49 5.08 55.73 -19.91
N LYS A 50 5.18 54.77 -18.99
CA LYS A 50 5.96 54.91 -17.74
C LYS A 50 6.23 53.54 -17.11
N VAL A 51 7.39 53.32 -16.49
CA VAL A 51 7.57 52.20 -15.55
C VAL A 51 6.86 52.54 -14.24
N ILE A 52 5.92 51.71 -13.81
CA ILE A 52 5.07 51.95 -12.63
C ILE A 52 5.39 51.02 -11.45
N GLY A 53 6.11 49.91 -11.67
CA GLY A 53 6.58 49.03 -10.60
C GLY A 53 7.86 48.28 -11.00
N ARG A 54 8.63 47.83 -10.01
CA ARG A 54 9.85 47.01 -10.17
C ARG A 54 9.81 45.88 -9.15
N GLY A 55 10.17 44.66 -9.56
CA GLY A 55 10.16 43.47 -8.71
C GLY A 55 11.35 42.56 -8.98
N ALA A 56 11.48 41.48 -8.20
CA ALA A 56 12.67 40.62 -8.19
C ALA A 56 13.02 39.97 -9.55
N PHE A 57 12.04 39.82 -10.44
CA PHE A 57 12.18 39.17 -11.76
C PHE A 57 11.94 40.10 -12.96
N GLY A 58 11.69 41.40 -12.74
CA GLY A 58 11.40 42.34 -13.84
C GLY A 58 10.67 43.62 -13.41
N GLU A 59 9.84 44.17 -14.30
CA GLU A 59 9.16 45.45 -14.08
C GLU A 59 7.72 45.47 -14.63
N VAL A 60 6.90 46.39 -14.11
CA VAL A 60 5.55 46.66 -14.59
C VAL A 60 5.53 48.01 -15.28
N GLN A 61 5.09 48.03 -16.53
CA GLN A 61 5.02 49.20 -17.38
C GLN A 61 3.56 49.61 -17.61
N LEU A 62 3.25 50.89 -17.41
CA LEU A 62 2.06 51.51 -17.98
C LEU A 62 2.27 51.63 -19.49
N VAL A 63 1.44 50.95 -20.27
CA VAL A 63 1.54 50.92 -21.73
C VAL A 63 0.24 51.31 -22.41
N ARG A 64 0.35 51.80 -23.65
CA ARG A 64 -0.78 52.03 -24.56
C ARG A 64 -0.63 51.11 -25.76
N HIS A 65 -1.64 50.30 -26.07
CA HIS A 65 -1.62 49.48 -27.29
C HIS A 65 -1.76 50.40 -28.51
N LYS A 66 -0.84 50.31 -29.48
CA LYS A 66 -0.71 51.31 -30.56
C LYS A 66 -1.94 51.35 -31.48
N ALA A 67 -2.50 50.18 -31.81
CA ALA A 67 -3.64 50.08 -32.72
C ALA A 67 -4.98 50.47 -32.06
N THR A 68 -5.28 49.98 -30.85
CA THR A 68 -6.57 50.24 -30.18
C THR A 68 -6.56 51.45 -29.24
N ARG A 69 -5.39 52.04 -28.99
CA ARG A 69 -5.13 53.17 -28.06
C ARG A 69 -5.59 52.98 -26.60
N LYS A 70 -6.09 51.78 -26.25
CA LYS A 70 -6.37 51.33 -24.88
C LYS A 70 -5.09 51.30 -24.03
N VAL A 71 -5.25 51.52 -22.73
CA VAL A 71 -4.17 51.61 -21.74
C VAL A 71 -4.22 50.40 -20.83
N TYR A 72 -3.05 49.85 -20.49
CA TYR A 72 -2.88 48.59 -19.76
C TYR A 72 -1.67 48.66 -18.82
N ALA A 73 -1.63 47.79 -17.82
CA ALA A 73 -0.42 47.47 -17.08
C ALA A 73 0.22 46.21 -17.69
N MET A 74 1.45 46.31 -18.19
CA MET A 74 2.21 45.20 -18.75
C MET A 74 3.30 44.76 -17.78
N LYS A 75 3.18 43.56 -17.20
CA LYS A 75 4.23 42.95 -16.38
C LYS A 75 5.21 42.21 -17.28
N LEU A 76 6.50 42.51 -17.15
CA LEU A 76 7.60 41.84 -17.83
C LEU A 76 8.32 40.94 -16.82
N LEU A 77 8.45 39.65 -17.12
CA LEU A 77 9.21 38.68 -16.33
C LEU A 77 10.43 38.18 -17.13
N SER A 78 11.64 38.34 -16.60
CA SER A 78 12.88 37.96 -17.28
C SER A 78 13.12 36.46 -17.22
N LYS A 79 13.03 35.79 -18.38
CA LYS A 79 13.29 34.35 -18.51
C LYS A 79 14.68 33.97 -17.97
N PHE A 80 15.67 34.83 -18.20
CA PHE A 80 17.04 34.60 -17.74
C PHE A 80 17.14 34.57 -16.20
N GLU A 81 16.58 35.58 -15.50
CA GLU A 81 16.63 35.60 -14.02
C GLU A 81 15.74 34.52 -13.38
N MET A 82 14.68 34.07 -14.04
CA MET A 82 13.85 32.94 -13.58
C MET A 82 14.62 31.61 -13.69
N ILE A 83 15.16 31.28 -14.87
CA ILE A 83 15.95 30.05 -15.09
C ILE A 83 17.18 30.02 -14.16
N LYS A 84 17.84 31.16 -13.97
CA LYS A 84 19.02 31.32 -13.10
C LYS A 84 18.74 31.09 -11.61
N ARG A 85 17.48 31.15 -11.16
CA ARG A 85 17.08 30.99 -9.75
C ARG A 85 16.31 29.71 -9.47
N SER A 86 16.27 28.77 -10.42
CA SER A 86 15.50 27.50 -10.34
C SER A 86 13.97 27.67 -10.27
N ASP A 87 13.48 28.91 -10.24
CA ASP A 87 12.13 29.28 -9.83
C ASP A 87 11.25 29.56 -11.07
N SER A 88 10.85 28.48 -11.75
CA SER A 88 10.24 28.55 -13.09
C SER A 88 8.79 28.05 -13.19
N ALA A 89 8.08 27.95 -12.06
CA ALA A 89 6.67 27.48 -12.01
C ALA A 89 5.65 28.58 -11.70
N PHE A 90 5.95 29.55 -10.82
CA PHE A 90 4.98 30.48 -10.21
C PHE A 90 4.10 31.27 -11.21
N PHE A 91 4.59 31.54 -12.41
CA PHE A 91 3.89 32.37 -13.39
C PHE A 91 2.72 31.66 -14.10
N TRP A 92 2.61 30.33 -14.00
CA TRP A 92 1.48 29.60 -14.55
C TRP A 92 0.20 29.89 -13.75
N GLU A 93 0.28 29.80 -12.43
CA GLU A 93 -0.82 30.13 -11.51
C GLU A 93 -1.14 31.62 -11.54
N GLU A 94 -0.13 32.50 -11.52
CA GLU A 94 -0.36 33.95 -11.65
C GLU A 94 -1.13 34.29 -12.95
N ARG A 95 -0.75 33.69 -14.08
CA ARG A 95 -1.45 33.86 -15.35
C ARG A 95 -2.89 33.34 -15.27
N ASP A 96 -3.09 32.12 -14.79
CA ASP A 96 -4.38 31.44 -14.88
C ASP A 96 -5.40 31.97 -13.87
N ILE A 97 -4.97 32.44 -12.70
CA ILE A 97 -5.80 33.21 -11.78
C ILE A 97 -6.27 34.50 -12.48
N MET A 98 -5.36 35.33 -13.00
CA MET A 98 -5.75 36.60 -13.63
C MET A 98 -6.53 36.42 -14.95
N ALA A 99 -6.38 35.29 -15.65
CA ALA A 99 -7.11 34.98 -16.88
C ALA A 99 -8.53 34.42 -16.62
N PHE A 100 -8.69 33.58 -15.60
CA PHE A 100 -9.90 32.76 -15.43
C PHE A 100 -10.70 33.03 -14.14
N ALA A 101 -10.21 33.85 -13.22
CA ALA A 101 -10.92 34.20 -11.99
C ALA A 101 -12.31 34.80 -12.23
N ASN A 102 -12.46 35.64 -13.27
CA ASN A 102 -13.72 36.32 -13.62
C ASN A 102 -14.41 36.99 -12.40
N SER A 103 -13.61 37.63 -11.56
CA SER A 103 -14.00 38.22 -10.28
C SER A 103 -13.53 39.67 -10.21
N SER A 104 -14.37 40.58 -9.70
CA SER A 104 -14.04 42.00 -9.51
C SER A 104 -12.93 42.25 -8.47
N TRP A 105 -12.51 41.21 -7.74
CA TRP A 105 -11.45 41.28 -6.73
C TRP A 105 -10.07 40.87 -7.26
N VAL A 106 -9.98 40.38 -8.51
CA VAL A 106 -8.74 39.89 -9.14
C VAL A 106 -8.48 40.71 -10.40
N VAL A 107 -7.27 41.27 -10.52
CA VAL A 107 -6.84 42.08 -11.67
C VAL A 107 -6.93 41.24 -12.96
N GLN A 108 -7.72 41.69 -13.94
CA GLN A 108 -7.96 40.94 -15.17
C GLN A 108 -6.74 40.95 -16.11
N LEU A 109 -6.34 39.77 -16.56
CA LEU A 109 -5.39 39.58 -17.67
C LEU A 109 -6.14 39.54 -19.02
N PHE A 110 -5.69 40.34 -19.99
CA PHE A 110 -6.23 40.32 -21.35
C PHE A 110 -5.38 39.48 -22.31
N PHE A 111 -4.05 39.57 -22.20
CA PHE A 111 -3.14 38.88 -23.12
C PHE A 111 -1.87 38.41 -22.38
N ALA A 112 -1.39 37.21 -22.72
CA ALA A 112 -0.06 36.72 -22.36
C ALA A 112 0.72 36.36 -23.63
N PHE A 113 1.96 36.85 -23.75
CA PHE A 113 2.87 36.54 -24.87
C PHE A 113 4.33 36.51 -24.41
N GLN A 114 5.27 36.23 -25.32
CA GLN A 114 6.69 36.07 -25.00
C GLN A 114 7.59 36.33 -26.23
N ASP A 115 8.82 36.77 -25.98
CA ASP A 115 9.90 36.90 -26.97
C ASP A 115 11.10 35.98 -26.60
N ASP A 116 12.32 36.31 -27.01
CA ASP A 116 13.55 35.58 -26.62
C ASP A 116 13.97 35.77 -25.15
N ARG A 117 13.48 36.82 -24.46
CA ARG A 117 14.03 37.32 -23.18
C ARG A 117 13.01 37.38 -22.04
N TYR A 118 11.75 37.64 -22.36
CA TYR A 118 10.71 37.97 -21.40
C TYR A 118 9.42 37.17 -21.63
N LEU A 119 8.65 37.01 -20.55
CA LEU A 119 7.21 36.78 -20.60
C LEU A 119 6.52 38.11 -20.36
N TYR A 120 5.43 38.37 -21.09
CA TYR A 120 4.62 39.58 -21.02
C TYR A 120 3.21 39.23 -20.60
N MET A 121 2.69 39.93 -19.59
CA MET A 121 1.30 39.81 -19.15
C MET A 121 0.64 41.20 -19.19
N VAL A 122 -0.34 41.36 -20.07
CA VAL A 122 -1.05 42.62 -20.34
C VAL A 122 -2.37 42.61 -19.59
N MET A 123 -2.40 43.34 -18.49
CA MET A 123 -3.47 43.38 -17.49
C MET A 123 -4.20 44.72 -17.54
N GLU A 124 -5.36 44.82 -16.88
CA GLU A 124 -5.96 46.14 -16.62
C GLU A 124 -5.02 47.05 -15.80
N TYR A 125 -5.16 48.35 -16.00
CA TYR A 125 -4.37 49.35 -15.27
C TYR A 125 -5.16 49.87 -14.08
N MET A 126 -4.61 49.72 -12.87
CA MET A 126 -5.19 50.22 -11.62
C MET A 126 -4.61 51.62 -11.30
N PRO A 127 -5.34 52.72 -11.58
CA PRO A 127 -4.79 54.08 -11.49
C PRO A 127 -4.65 54.62 -10.06
N GLY A 128 -5.23 53.94 -9.06
CA GLY A 128 -5.20 54.39 -7.65
C GLY A 128 -3.86 54.16 -6.94
N GLY A 129 -2.96 53.36 -7.52
CA GLY A 129 -1.77 52.86 -6.82
C GLY A 129 -2.12 51.75 -5.81
N ASP A 130 -1.19 51.48 -4.91
CA ASP A 130 -1.32 50.46 -3.86
C ASP A 130 -1.64 51.05 -2.47
N LEU A 131 -1.93 50.16 -1.51
CA LEU A 131 -2.22 50.55 -0.12
C LEU A 131 -0.98 51.11 0.62
N VAL A 132 0.25 50.81 0.19
CA VAL A 132 1.47 51.37 0.80
C VAL A 132 1.56 52.86 0.47
N ASN A 133 1.30 53.23 -0.78
CA ASN A 133 1.16 54.62 -1.20
C ASN A 133 -0.01 55.32 -0.49
N LEU A 134 -1.15 54.64 -0.26
CA LEU A 134 -2.26 55.21 0.52
C LEU A 134 -1.83 55.51 1.96
N MET A 135 -1.29 54.53 2.68
CA MET A 135 -0.83 54.68 4.07
C MET A 135 0.32 55.69 4.22
N SER A 136 1.15 55.87 3.19
CA SER A 136 2.25 56.84 3.21
C SER A 136 1.79 58.29 3.01
N ASN A 137 0.60 58.51 2.46
CA ASN A 137 0.03 59.85 2.20
C ASN A 137 -1.10 60.24 3.17
N PHE A 138 -1.67 59.30 3.92
CA PHE A 138 -2.82 59.52 4.80
C PHE A 138 -2.74 58.69 6.09
N ASP A 139 -2.94 59.34 7.25
CA ASP A 139 -3.29 58.63 8.49
C ASP A 139 -4.62 57.90 8.30
N VAL A 140 -4.62 56.56 8.31
CA VAL A 140 -5.80 55.75 8.00
C VAL A 140 -6.69 55.59 9.24
N PRO A 141 -7.90 56.19 9.29
CA PRO A 141 -8.80 56.03 10.42
C PRO A 141 -9.41 54.63 10.45
N GLU A 142 -9.85 54.17 11.63
CA GLU A 142 -10.43 52.83 11.83
C GLU A 142 -11.59 52.50 10.87
N LYS A 143 -12.40 53.50 10.48
CA LYS A 143 -13.46 53.35 9.47
C LYS A 143 -12.92 52.95 8.09
N TRP A 144 -11.78 53.49 7.67
CA TRP A 144 -11.15 53.17 6.40
C TRP A 144 -10.40 51.84 6.49
N ALA A 145 -9.69 51.59 7.59
CA ALA A 145 -9.06 50.30 7.84
C ALA A 145 -10.08 49.15 7.77
N ARG A 146 -11.23 49.29 8.45
CA ARG A 146 -12.33 48.31 8.42
C ARG A 146 -12.91 48.10 7.01
N PHE A 147 -12.93 49.14 6.17
CA PHE A 147 -13.38 49.03 4.78
C PHE A 147 -12.39 48.22 3.94
N TYR A 148 -11.11 48.63 3.88
CA TYR A 148 -10.10 47.94 3.09
C TYR A 148 -9.84 46.51 3.58
N THR A 149 -9.84 46.26 4.89
CA THR A 149 -9.73 44.89 5.44
C THR A 149 -10.91 44.01 5.05
N ALA A 150 -12.14 44.55 4.97
CA ALA A 150 -13.29 43.77 4.52
C ALA A 150 -13.20 43.41 3.03
N GLU A 151 -12.75 44.33 2.18
CA GLU A 151 -12.52 44.04 0.76
C GLU A 151 -11.37 43.03 0.55
N VAL A 152 -10.28 43.12 1.33
CA VAL A 152 -9.19 42.13 1.31
C VAL A 152 -9.68 40.75 1.74
N VAL A 153 -10.55 40.64 2.75
CA VAL A 153 -11.13 39.36 3.17
C VAL A 153 -11.99 38.75 2.05
N LEU A 154 -12.81 39.54 1.35
CA LEU A 154 -13.61 39.07 0.21
C LEU A 154 -12.75 38.67 -1.00
N ALA A 155 -11.64 39.38 -1.24
CA ALA A 155 -10.68 39.02 -2.28
C ALA A 155 -9.99 37.67 -2.00
N LEU A 156 -9.56 37.44 -0.75
CA LEU A 156 -8.95 36.18 -0.33
C LEU A 156 -9.95 35.01 -0.37
N ASP A 157 -11.18 35.21 0.10
CA ASP A 157 -12.27 34.21 0.03
C ASP A 157 -12.57 33.80 -1.42
N GLY A 158 -12.56 34.77 -2.34
CA GLY A 158 -12.65 34.51 -3.78
C GLY A 158 -11.51 33.67 -4.34
N ILE A 159 -10.27 33.90 -3.89
CA ILE A 159 -9.09 33.13 -4.32
C ILE A 159 -9.13 31.70 -3.75
N HIS A 160 -9.36 31.53 -2.44
CA HIS A 160 -9.49 30.20 -1.82
C HIS A 160 -10.60 29.36 -2.50
N SER A 161 -11.72 30.01 -2.82
CA SER A 161 -12.82 29.39 -3.58
C SER A 161 -12.40 28.93 -4.98
N MET A 162 -11.48 29.65 -5.65
CA MET A 162 -10.98 29.27 -6.97
C MET A 162 -9.96 28.14 -6.89
N GLU A 163 -9.03 28.18 -5.93
CA GLU A 163 -8.03 27.13 -5.69
C GLU A 163 -8.71 25.77 -5.45
N ALA A 164 -9.71 25.73 -4.56
CA ALA A 164 -10.53 24.53 -4.35
C ALA A 164 -11.25 24.06 -5.62
N ASN A 165 -11.76 24.97 -6.46
CA ASN A 165 -12.40 24.63 -7.73
C ASN A 165 -11.39 24.16 -8.81
N VAL A 166 -10.15 24.62 -8.78
CA VAL A 166 -9.08 24.15 -9.68
C VAL A 166 -8.65 22.73 -9.30
N LEU A 167 -8.47 22.46 -8.00
CA LEU A 167 -8.20 21.12 -7.48
C LEU A 167 -9.33 20.14 -7.85
N LEU A 168 -10.59 20.48 -7.58
CA LEU A 168 -11.75 19.65 -7.95
C LEU A 168 -11.87 19.40 -9.46
N ARG A 169 -11.45 20.36 -10.31
CA ARG A 169 -11.37 20.14 -11.77
C ARG A 169 -10.24 19.19 -12.14
N ALA A 170 -9.06 19.33 -11.55
CA ALA A 170 -7.94 18.42 -11.78
C ALA A 170 -8.26 16.98 -11.35
N GLU A 171 -8.99 16.80 -10.25
CA GLU A 171 -9.54 15.52 -9.80
C GLU A 171 -10.61 14.98 -10.75
N SER A 172 -11.54 15.82 -11.22
CA SER A 172 -12.55 15.40 -12.20
C SER A 172 -11.90 14.92 -13.52
N ASP A 173 -10.88 15.64 -13.97
CA ASP A 173 -10.11 15.33 -15.19
C ASP A 173 -9.24 14.07 -15.05
N THR A 174 -8.63 13.82 -13.87
CA THR A 174 -7.91 12.56 -13.63
C THR A 174 -8.90 11.39 -13.55
N VAL A 175 -10.04 11.54 -12.89
CA VAL A 175 -11.12 10.52 -12.88
C VAL A 175 -11.65 10.24 -14.29
N ALA A 176 -11.83 11.27 -15.13
CA ALA A 176 -12.24 11.11 -16.52
C ALA A 176 -11.21 10.33 -17.36
N ARG A 177 -9.91 10.65 -17.22
CA ARG A 177 -8.82 9.90 -17.86
C ARG A 177 -8.76 8.45 -17.38
N LEU A 178 -8.85 8.21 -16.07
CA LEU A 178 -8.83 6.87 -15.48
C LEU A 178 -10.04 6.02 -15.95
N ARG A 179 -11.24 6.61 -16.03
CA ARG A 179 -12.43 5.93 -16.60
C ARG A 179 -12.23 5.53 -18.06
N LYS A 180 -11.64 6.40 -18.90
CA LYS A 180 -11.34 6.07 -20.30
C LYS A 180 -10.34 4.92 -20.40
N ASN A 181 -9.22 5.00 -19.68
CA ASN A 181 -8.20 3.95 -19.66
C ASN A 181 -8.77 2.61 -19.16
N ASN A 182 -9.65 2.63 -18.15
CA ASN A 182 -10.30 1.43 -17.63
C ASN A 182 -11.29 0.80 -18.63
N GLY A 183 -12.00 1.64 -19.41
CA GLY A 183 -12.85 1.17 -20.52
C GLY A 183 -12.05 0.51 -21.64
N GLU A 184 -10.94 1.13 -22.06
CA GLU A 184 -10.02 0.56 -23.06
C GLU A 184 -9.40 -0.75 -22.56
N LEU A 185 -8.95 -0.80 -21.30
CA LEU A 185 -8.43 -2.01 -20.68
C LEU A 185 -9.50 -3.13 -20.65
N THR A 186 -10.73 -2.83 -20.24
CA THR A 186 -11.84 -3.78 -20.21
C THR A 186 -12.12 -4.36 -21.61
N GLN A 187 -12.06 -3.53 -22.65
CA GLN A 187 -12.21 -3.98 -24.03
C GLN A 187 -11.08 -4.93 -24.46
N THR A 188 -9.82 -4.64 -24.11
CA THR A 188 -8.69 -5.55 -24.39
C THR A 188 -8.78 -6.86 -23.62
N THR A 189 -9.21 -6.84 -22.35
CA THR A 189 -9.45 -8.07 -21.55
C THR A 189 -10.50 -8.95 -22.22
N SER A 190 -11.63 -8.38 -22.65
CA SER A 190 -12.70 -9.12 -23.33
C SER A 190 -12.22 -9.77 -24.65
N GLN A 191 -11.39 -9.07 -25.42
CA GLN A 191 -10.75 -9.63 -26.62
C GLN A 191 -9.80 -10.78 -26.30
N LEU A 192 -8.95 -10.63 -25.27
CA LEU A 192 -8.02 -11.67 -24.82
C LEU A 192 -8.75 -12.92 -24.28
N GLU A 193 -9.85 -12.75 -23.55
CA GLU A 193 -10.68 -13.88 -23.14
C GLU A 193 -11.33 -14.61 -24.33
N SER A 194 -11.75 -13.88 -25.38
CA SER A 194 -12.29 -14.50 -26.60
C SER A 194 -11.22 -15.32 -27.32
N LEU A 195 -10.01 -14.76 -27.46
CA LEU A 195 -8.88 -15.45 -28.08
C LEU A 195 -8.44 -16.68 -27.27
N ASN A 196 -8.44 -16.58 -25.94
CA ASN A 196 -8.15 -17.70 -25.04
C ASN A 196 -9.19 -18.83 -25.16
N ARG A 197 -10.49 -18.50 -25.32
CA ARG A 197 -11.55 -19.49 -25.59
C ARG A 197 -11.29 -20.23 -26.91
N GLU A 198 -10.98 -19.53 -28.00
CA GLU A 198 -10.61 -20.17 -29.27
C GLU A 198 -9.36 -21.07 -29.15
N LEU A 199 -8.33 -20.62 -28.43
CA LEU A 199 -7.11 -21.41 -28.23
C LEU A 199 -7.37 -22.69 -27.41
N GLN A 200 -8.26 -22.63 -26.41
CA GLN A 200 -8.67 -23.81 -25.64
C GLN A 200 -9.47 -24.81 -26.50
N GLU A 201 -10.35 -24.35 -27.38
CA GLU A 201 -11.06 -25.22 -28.32
C GLU A 201 -10.10 -25.88 -29.33
N ARG A 202 -9.14 -25.10 -29.87
CA ARG A 202 -8.09 -25.63 -30.76
C ARG A 202 -7.19 -26.66 -30.05
N SER A 203 -6.85 -26.45 -28.77
CA SER A 203 -6.12 -27.45 -27.97
C SER A 203 -6.93 -28.74 -27.85
N ARG A 204 -8.19 -28.66 -27.41
CA ARG A 204 -9.07 -29.84 -27.26
C ARG A 204 -9.23 -30.61 -28.58
N ALA A 205 -9.31 -29.92 -29.71
CA ALA A 205 -9.33 -30.54 -31.02
C ALA A 205 -8.01 -31.27 -31.37
N ALA A 206 -6.87 -30.66 -31.06
CA ALA A 206 -5.55 -31.27 -31.25
C ALA A 206 -5.34 -32.49 -30.33
N ASP A 207 -5.77 -32.42 -29.07
CA ASP A 207 -5.72 -33.51 -28.10
C ASP A 207 -6.60 -34.70 -28.54
N ALA A 208 -7.79 -34.44 -29.11
CA ALA A 208 -8.65 -35.47 -29.68
C ALA A 208 -8.02 -36.16 -30.91
N VAL A 209 -7.37 -35.40 -31.81
CA VAL A 209 -6.63 -35.96 -32.95
C VAL A 209 -5.42 -36.77 -32.48
N LYS A 210 -4.70 -36.30 -31.46
CA LYS A 210 -3.59 -37.03 -30.84
C LYS A 210 -4.05 -38.37 -30.27
N ALA A 211 -5.12 -38.40 -29.48
CA ALA A 211 -5.65 -39.63 -28.89
C ALA A 211 -6.12 -40.65 -29.95
N GLN A 212 -6.67 -40.18 -31.09
CA GLN A 212 -7.00 -41.03 -32.22
C GLN A 212 -5.74 -41.62 -32.89
N LEU A 213 -4.69 -40.81 -33.11
CA LEU A 213 -3.42 -41.27 -33.67
C LEU A 213 -2.70 -42.27 -32.74
N GLU A 214 -2.72 -42.06 -31.42
CA GLU A 214 -2.16 -43.00 -30.43
C GLU A 214 -2.87 -44.36 -30.48
N LYS A 215 -4.20 -44.35 -30.69
CA LYS A 215 -5.01 -45.56 -30.87
C LYS A 215 -4.72 -46.28 -32.18
N GLU A 216 -4.50 -45.54 -33.27
CA GLU A 216 -4.07 -46.11 -34.57
C GLU A 216 -2.66 -46.70 -34.49
N LEU A 217 -1.74 -46.06 -33.77
CA LEU A 217 -0.38 -46.55 -33.54
C LEU A 217 -0.39 -47.86 -32.73
N LEU A 218 -1.20 -47.94 -31.67
CA LEU A 218 -1.43 -49.18 -30.91
C LEU A 218 -2.02 -50.30 -31.77
N LEU A 219 -2.95 -49.98 -32.68
CA LEU A 219 -3.53 -50.96 -33.61
C LEU A 219 -2.46 -51.48 -34.58
N LEU A 220 -1.69 -50.59 -35.20
CA LEU A 220 -0.60 -50.94 -36.13
C LEU A 220 0.50 -51.77 -35.44
N GLN A 221 0.84 -51.45 -34.18
CA GLN A 221 1.78 -52.23 -33.39
C GLN A 221 1.25 -53.66 -33.14
N SER A 222 -0.03 -53.80 -32.77
CA SER A 222 -0.68 -55.11 -32.61
C SER A 222 -0.70 -55.92 -33.92
N THR A 223 -0.95 -55.26 -35.06
CA THR A 223 -0.85 -55.89 -36.38
C THR A 223 0.58 -56.34 -36.69
N LEU A 224 1.59 -55.49 -36.47
CA LEU A 224 3.00 -55.82 -36.68
C LEU A 224 3.45 -57.00 -35.80
N ASP A 225 2.99 -57.06 -34.55
CA ASP A 225 3.30 -58.17 -33.65
C ASP A 225 2.52 -59.44 -33.99
N SER A 226 1.38 -59.35 -34.71
CA SER A 226 0.72 -60.53 -35.30
C SER A 226 1.44 -61.02 -36.56
N GLU A 227 1.84 -60.13 -37.47
CA GLU A 227 2.69 -60.44 -38.63
C GLU A 227 3.97 -61.15 -38.18
N ARG A 228 4.68 -60.61 -37.18
CA ARG A 228 5.90 -61.22 -36.63
C ARG A 228 5.69 -62.64 -36.11
N ARG A 229 4.56 -62.93 -35.46
CA ARG A 229 4.21 -64.29 -34.99
C ARG A 229 3.87 -65.23 -36.15
N ASN A 230 3.17 -64.73 -37.17
CA ASN A 230 2.88 -65.50 -38.38
C ASN A 230 4.19 -65.82 -39.15
N TYR A 231 5.12 -64.88 -39.23
CA TYR A 231 6.45 -65.10 -39.83
C TYR A 231 7.33 -66.05 -39.01
N SER A 232 7.30 -66.00 -37.67
CA SER A 232 8.03 -66.97 -36.86
C SER A 232 7.43 -68.37 -36.99
N GLN A 233 6.11 -68.51 -36.92
CA GLN A 233 5.42 -69.79 -37.11
C GLN A 233 5.68 -70.35 -38.50
N GLY A 234 5.56 -69.55 -39.56
CA GLY A 234 5.90 -69.97 -40.92
C GLY A 234 7.38 -70.34 -41.08
N SER A 235 8.29 -69.73 -40.31
CA SER A 235 9.70 -70.12 -40.27
C SER A 235 9.93 -71.44 -39.51
N GLU A 236 9.13 -71.73 -38.48
CA GLU A 236 9.14 -73.02 -37.78
C GLU A 236 8.55 -74.12 -38.66
N GLU A 237 7.41 -73.88 -39.33
CA GLU A 237 6.82 -74.79 -40.33
C GLU A 237 7.78 -75.08 -41.50
N ILE A 238 8.51 -74.07 -41.98
CA ILE A 238 9.58 -74.26 -42.99
C ILE A 238 10.75 -75.07 -42.40
N SER A 239 11.10 -74.89 -41.12
CA SER A 239 12.17 -75.64 -40.47
C SER A 239 11.78 -77.10 -40.18
N GLU A 240 10.52 -77.36 -39.81
CA GLU A 240 9.96 -78.70 -39.69
C GLU A 240 9.92 -79.37 -41.07
N LEU A 241 9.39 -78.70 -42.10
CA LEU A 241 9.38 -79.24 -43.47
C LEU A 241 10.79 -79.49 -44.02
N GLN A 242 11.78 -78.68 -43.67
CA GLN A 242 13.19 -78.96 -44.00
C GLN A 242 13.74 -80.15 -43.17
N GLY A 243 13.36 -80.27 -41.90
CA GLY A 243 13.68 -81.41 -41.04
C GLY A 243 13.08 -82.73 -41.55
N ASP A 244 11.82 -82.71 -41.98
CA ASP A 244 11.12 -83.83 -42.60
C ASP A 244 11.67 -84.15 -43.99
N LEU A 245 12.01 -83.15 -44.81
CA LEU A 245 12.64 -83.38 -46.11
C LEU A 245 14.06 -83.96 -45.93
N MET A 246 14.80 -83.53 -44.90
CA MET A 246 16.07 -84.12 -44.48
C MET A 246 15.89 -85.56 -43.94
N THR A 247 14.83 -85.81 -43.16
CA THR A 247 14.50 -87.12 -42.58
C THR A 247 13.96 -88.09 -43.64
N LEU A 248 13.26 -87.59 -44.66
CA LEU A 248 12.90 -88.33 -45.88
C LEU A 248 14.12 -88.56 -46.77
N ARG A 249 15.09 -87.64 -46.83
CA ARG A 249 16.38 -87.88 -47.49
C ARG A 249 17.15 -88.99 -46.80
N LEU A 250 17.23 -88.95 -45.47
CA LEU A 250 17.89 -89.96 -44.64
C LEU A 250 17.14 -91.30 -44.66
N SER A 251 15.81 -91.29 -44.66
CA SER A 251 14.98 -92.50 -44.79
C SER A 251 15.10 -93.12 -46.18
N ASN A 252 15.13 -92.31 -47.25
CA ASN A 252 15.49 -92.80 -48.58
C ASN A 252 16.95 -93.28 -48.64
N LEU A 253 17.85 -92.77 -47.81
CA LEU A 253 19.22 -93.30 -47.70
C LEU A 253 19.28 -94.62 -46.90
N PHE A 254 18.38 -94.83 -45.94
CA PHE A 254 18.33 -96.02 -45.08
C PHE A 254 17.55 -97.17 -45.73
N PHE A 255 16.47 -96.89 -46.47
CA PHE A 255 15.65 -97.91 -47.14
C PHE A 255 16.25 -98.38 -48.49
N TYR A 256 17.18 -97.63 -49.09
CA TYR A 256 17.87 -98.03 -50.33
C TYR A 256 19.25 -98.66 -50.12
N ILE A 257 19.67 -98.86 -48.86
CA ILE A 257 20.85 -99.65 -48.48
C ILE A 257 20.37 -100.79 -47.56
N PRO A 258 19.50 -101.67 -48.09
CA PRO A 258 20.05 -102.92 -48.60
C PRO A 258 19.44 -103.40 -49.94
N SER A 259 19.81 -102.74 -51.04
CA SER A 259 19.61 -103.30 -52.41
C SER A 259 20.90 -103.25 -53.28
N LEU A 260 22.01 -102.77 -52.71
CA LEU A 260 23.32 -102.66 -53.38
C LEU A 260 24.08 -104.00 -53.48
N GLN A 261 23.37 -105.07 -53.82
CA GLN A 261 23.97 -106.39 -54.11
C GLN A 261 23.37 -107.11 -55.32
N GLU A 262 22.36 -106.53 -55.99
CA GLU A 262 21.68 -107.18 -57.15
C GLU A 262 21.67 -106.34 -58.44
N LYS A 263 22.37 -105.19 -58.46
CA LYS A 263 22.61 -104.42 -59.71
C LYS A 263 23.98 -104.68 -60.35
N ASN A 264 24.98 -105.09 -59.55
CA ASN A 264 26.32 -105.42 -60.03
C ASN A 264 26.34 -106.74 -60.86
N SER A 265 25.36 -107.63 -60.67
CA SER A 265 25.15 -108.83 -61.49
C SER A 265 24.66 -108.50 -62.90
N LEU A 266 23.68 -107.58 -63.01
CA LEU A 266 23.07 -107.22 -64.30
C LEU A 266 23.96 -106.33 -65.17
N GLU A 267 24.78 -105.46 -64.56
CA GLU A 267 25.74 -104.62 -65.28
C GLU A 267 26.91 -105.43 -65.84
N ILE A 268 27.30 -106.53 -65.19
CA ILE A 268 28.27 -107.50 -65.70
C ILE A 268 27.67 -108.36 -66.83
N ASP A 269 26.42 -108.83 -66.69
CA ASP A 269 25.72 -109.57 -67.76
C ASP A 269 25.51 -108.70 -69.02
N LEU A 270 25.11 -107.43 -68.85
CA LEU A 270 24.99 -106.48 -69.97
C LEU A 270 26.35 -106.15 -70.59
N ASN A 271 27.43 -105.97 -69.82
CA ASN A 271 28.77 -105.80 -70.39
C ASN A 271 29.26 -107.06 -71.14
N TYR A 272 28.99 -108.26 -70.61
CA TYR A 272 29.35 -109.51 -71.26
C TYR A 272 28.57 -109.70 -72.57
N LYS A 273 27.27 -109.38 -72.59
CA LYS A 273 26.43 -109.40 -73.79
C LYS A 273 26.83 -108.32 -74.80
N LEU A 274 27.13 -107.09 -74.37
CA LEU A 274 27.63 -106.02 -75.24
C LEU A 274 28.95 -106.44 -75.91
N LYS A 275 29.90 -106.99 -75.14
CA LYS A 275 31.20 -107.43 -75.65
C LYS A 275 31.10 -108.66 -76.56
N THR A 276 30.18 -109.58 -76.27
CA THR A 276 29.87 -110.73 -77.15
C THR A 276 29.20 -110.30 -78.45
N LEU A 277 28.33 -109.28 -78.41
CA LEU A 277 27.69 -108.72 -79.60
C LEU A 277 28.64 -107.84 -80.42
N GLN A 278 29.58 -107.13 -79.78
CA GLN A 278 30.67 -106.45 -80.47
C GLN A 278 31.60 -107.45 -81.18
N GLN A 279 32.00 -108.55 -80.53
CA GLN A 279 32.77 -109.60 -81.20
C GLN A 279 32.01 -110.26 -82.35
N ARG A 280 30.69 -110.49 -82.24
CA ARG A 280 29.88 -111.00 -83.37
C ARG A 280 29.75 -110.00 -84.51
N LEU A 281 29.60 -108.71 -84.19
CA LEU A 281 29.55 -107.65 -85.20
C LEU A 281 30.90 -107.49 -85.91
N GLU A 282 32.02 -107.61 -85.19
CA GLU A 282 33.36 -107.66 -85.79
C GLU A 282 33.58 -108.94 -86.62
N GLN A 283 33.04 -110.08 -86.18
CA GLN A 283 33.10 -111.34 -86.91
C GLN A 283 32.31 -111.27 -88.23
N GLU A 284 31.04 -110.81 -88.22
CA GLU A 284 30.28 -110.56 -89.46
C GLU A 284 30.97 -109.52 -90.37
N GLN A 285 31.56 -108.46 -89.78
CA GLN A 285 32.32 -107.46 -90.54
C GLN A 285 33.68 -107.97 -91.07
N THR A 286 34.09 -109.20 -90.73
CA THR A 286 35.20 -109.91 -91.39
C THR A 286 34.70 -110.94 -92.40
N GLU A 287 33.65 -111.70 -92.10
CA GLU A 287 33.07 -112.68 -93.03
C GLU A 287 32.44 -112.00 -94.27
N HIS A 288 31.82 -110.83 -94.11
CA HIS A 288 31.37 -110.00 -95.25
C HIS A 288 32.46 -109.17 -95.95
N ARG A 289 33.74 -109.34 -95.59
CA ARG A 289 34.89 -108.82 -96.35
C ARG A 289 35.67 -109.90 -97.11
N GLY A 290 35.37 -111.19 -96.92
CA GLY A 290 35.99 -112.31 -97.65
C GLY A 290 35.23 -112.76 -98.90
N THR A 291 33.89 -112.63 -98.91
CA THR A 291 33.04 -113.38 -99.86
C THR A 291 32.58 -112.55 -101.07
N ARG A 292 33.53 -112.03 -101.85
CA ARG A 292 33.26 -111.54 -103.22
C ARG A 292 34.24 -112.08 -104.27
N ALA A 293 34.50 -113.38 -104.20
CA ALA A 293 35.31 -114.14 -105.16
C ALA A 293 34.44 -115.20 -105.88
N GLN A 294 33.97 -114.83 -107.07
CA GLN A 294 33.65 -115.67 -108.24
C GLN A 294 32.79 -116.95 -108.08
N LEU A 295 31.55 -116.84 -108.58
CA LEU A 295 30.76 -117.96 -109.11
C LEU A 295 31.19 -118.30 -110.56
N THR A 296 31.47 -119.59 -110.81
CA THR A 296 31.68 -120.33 -112.08
C THR A 296 31.80 -121.84 -111.68
N ASP A 297 31.54 -122.90 -112.46
CA ASP A 297 31.08 -123.16 -113.85
C ASP A 297 30.70 -124.68 -113.92
N LYS A 298 29.95 -125.28 -114.86
CA LYS A 298 29.09 -124.81 -115.96
C LYS A 298 28.20 -125.99 -116.47
N TYR A 299 26.96 -125.70 -116.94
CA TYR A 299 26.20 -126.39 -118.01
C TYR A 299 25.77 -127.90 -117.90
N GLU A 300 24.56 -128.18 -118.43
CA GLU A 300 24.04 -129.31 -119.27
C GLU A 300 24.54 -130.79 -119.04
N SER A 301 23.77 -131.87 -119.26
CA SER A 301 22.65 -132.13 -120.19
C SER A 301 21.70 -133.29 -119.77
N ILE A 302 20.52 -133.31 -120.44
CA ILE A 302 19.50 -134.36 -120.74
C ILE A 302 20.06 -135.81 -120.88
N GLU A 303 19.36 -136.93 -120.65
CA GLU A 303 17.91 -137.28 -120.55
C GLU A 303 17.54 -137.91 -119.15
N GLU A 304 16.66 -138.91 -118.86
CA GLU A 304 15.86 -139.88 -119.63
C GLU A 304 14.43 -140.20 -119.05
N ALA A 305 13.76 -141.16 -119.67
CA ALA A 305 12.34 -141.54 -119.64
C ALA A 305 11.61 -141.85 -118.30
N LYS A 306 10.31 -141.49 -118.32
CA LYS A 306 9.13 -142.13 -117.67
C LYS A 306 9.02 -142.13 -116.13
N SER A 307 8.18 -141.23 -115.59
CA SER A 307 7.03 -141.65 -114.75
C SER A 307 5.97 -140.55 -114.51
N ALA A 308 4.73 -140.99 -114.29
CA ALA A 308 3.60 -140.38 -113.54
C ALA A 308 3.18 -138.91 -113.76
N ALA A 309 1.89 -138.72 -114.08
CA ALA A 309 1.19 -137.43 -114.14
C ALA A 309 0.83 -136.84 -112.74
N MET A 310 1.78 -136.86 -111.79
CA MET A 310 1.58 -136.39 -110.41
C MET A 310 1.96 -134.91 -110.20
N ASN A 311 2.86 -134.37 -111.04
CA ASN A 311 3.55 -133.11 -110.77
C ASN A 311 2.70 -131.84 -110.98
N GLY A 312 1.61 -131.91 -111.76
CA GLY A 312 0.80 -130.73 -112.10
C GLY A 312 0.08 -130.06 -110.92
N MET A 313 -0.22 -130.81 -109.85
CA MET A 313 -0.85 -130.25 -108.65
C MET A 313 0.17 -129.71 -107.64
N LEU A 314 1.37 -130.33 -107.57
CA LEU A 314 2.46 -129.88 -106.70
C LEU A 314 3.00 -128.50 -107.11
N GLN A 315 3.13 -128.25 -108.42
CA GLN A 315 3.61 -126.95 -108.91
C GLN A 315 2.68 -125.79 -108.49
N LYS A 316 1.36 -125.93 -108.70
CA LYS A 316 0.40 -124.88 -108.30
C LYS A 316 0.35 -124.69 -106.79
N MET A 317 0.39 -125.76 -106.00
CA MET A 317 0.48 -125.66 -104.54
C MET A 317 1.76 -124.91 -104.09
N GLY A 318 2.89 -125.09 -104.79
CA GLY A 318 4.13 -124.35 -104.54
C GLY A 318 4.04 -122.86 -104.90
N GLU A 319 3.40 -122.53 -106.02
CA GLU A 319 3.17 -121.14 -106.44
C GLU A 319 2.23 -120.40 -105.48
N GLU A 320 1.13 -121.04 -105.06
CA GLU A 320 0.14 -120.51 -104.12
C GLU A 320 0.74 -120.31 -102.71
N THR A 321 1.48 -121.29 -102.19
CA THR A 321 2.14 -121.17 -100.87
C THR A 321 3.29 -120.16 -100.88
N GLY A 322 4.05 -120.07 -101.98
CA GLY A 322 5.06 -119.03 -102.16
C GLY A 322 4.47 -117.63 -102.27
N ALA A 323 3.29 -117.48 -102.88
CA ALA A 323 2.54 -116.23 -102.88
C ALA A 323 2.04 -115.87 -101.47
N ARG A 324 1.50 -116.85 -100.73
CA ARG A 324 1.03 -116.67 -99.36
C ARG A 324 2.13 -116.22 -98.40
N MET A 325 3.30 -116.87 -98.41
CA MET A 325 4.46 -116.44 -97.60
C MET A 325 4.87 -114.99 -97.87
N ARG A 326 4.84 -114.55 -99.14
CA ARG A 326 5.14 -113.15 -99.51
C ARG A 326 4.07 -112.16 -99.04
N ALA A 327 2.81 -112.59 -98.95
CA ALA A 327 1.74 -111.78 -98.37
C ALA A 327 1.87 -111.70 -96.83
N GLU A 328 2.03 -112.83 -96.16
CA GLU A 328 2.23 -112.95 -94.70
C GLU A 328 3.44 -112.10 -94.24
N SER A 329 4.57 -112.18 -94.95
CA SER A 329 5.76 -111.36 -94.67
C SER A 329 5.52 -109.85 -94.82
N ARG A 330 4.66 -109.43 -95.77
CA ARG A 330 4.31 -108.02 -95.97
C ARG A 330 3.32 -107.52 -94.91
N VAL A 331 2.42 -108.38 -94.42
CA VAL A 331 1.53 -108.05 -93.30
C VAL A 331 2.36 -107.82 -92.04
N LEU A 332 3.26 -108.75 -91.69
CA LEU A 332 4.13 -108.64 -90.51
C LEU A 332 5.01 -107.36 -90.52
N GLU A 333 5.56 -106.99 -91.67
CA GLU A 333 6.35 -105.74 -91.77
C GLU A 333 5.48 -104.49 -91.65
N VAL A 334 4.23 -104.50 -92.14
CA VAL A 334 3.27 -103.40 -91.94
C VAL A 334 2.79 -103.34 -90.48
N GLU A 335 2.50 -104.47 -89.84
CA GLU A 335 2.14 -104.53 -88.41
C GLU A 335 3.25 -104.00 -87.50
N LYS A 336 4.52 -104.32 -87.83
CA LYS A 336 5.73 -103.77 -87.20
C LYS A 336 5.85 -102.26 -87.39
N GLN A 337 5.58 -101.75 -88.60
CA GLN A 337 5.60 -100.30 -88.88
C GLN A 337 4.45 -99.56 -88.16
N CYS A 338 3.25 -100.12 -88.13
CA CYS A 338 2.13 -99.61 -87.34
C CYS A 338 2.45 -99.59 -85.84
N SER A 339 3.07 -100.65 -85.30
CA SER A 339 3.47 -100.73 -83.89
C SER A 339 4.51 -99.67 -83.51
N MET A 340 5.44 -99.37 -84.43
CA MET A 340 6.43 -98.30 -84.24
C MET A 340 5.78 -96.91 -84.28
N LEU A 341 4.89 -96.66 -85.24
CA LEU A 341 4.12 -95.41 -85.33
C LEU A 341 3.17 -95.22 -84.13
N GLU A 342 2.60 -96.29 -83.58
CA GLU A 342 1.84 -96.25 -82.33
C GLU A 342 2.71 -95.85 -81.13
N PHE A 343 3.96 -96.33 -81.06
CA PHE A 343 4.89 -95.96 -80.00
C PHE A 343 5.30 -94.49 -80.11
N ASP A 344 5.67 -94.03 -81.31
CA ASP A 344 6.02 -92.63 -81.57
C ASP A 344 4.84 -91.68 -81.29
N LEU A 345 3.61 -92.09 -81.66
CA LEU A 345 2.39 -91.36 -81.34
C LEU A 345 2.16 -91.27 -79.82
N LYS A 346 2.30 -92.38 -79.09
CA LYS A 346 2.16 -92.39 -77.62
C LYS A 346 3.22 -91.51 -76.95
N GLN A 347 4.47 -91.53 -77.41
CA GLN A 347 5.53 -90.65 -76.92
C GLN A 347 5.24 -89.17 -77.23
N SER A 348 4.75 -88.87 -78.44
CA SER A 348 4.37 -87.51 -78.84
C SER A 348 3.20 -86.97 -78.02
N VAL A 349 2.17 -87.79 -77.74
CA VAL A 349 1.04 -87.43 -76.88
C VAL A 349 1.49 -87.17 -75.43
N GLN A 350 2.34 -88.03 -74.85
CA GLN A 350 2.89 -87.81 -73.51
C GLN A 350 3.69 -86.50 -73.43
N LYS A 351 4.49 -86.18 -74.45
CA LYS A 351 5.24 -84.92 -74.54
C LYS A 351 4.31 -83.71 -74.69
N MET A 352 3.20 -83.85 -75.42
CA MET A 352 2.19 -82.81 -75.56
C MET A 352 1.44 -82.57 -74.24
N GLU A 353 1.08 -83.61 -73.48
CA GLU A 353 0.52 -83.46 -72.13
C GLU A 353 1.47 -82.75 -71.17
N GLN A 354 2.77 -83.08 -71.20
CA GLN A 354 3.77 -82.41 -70.36
C GLN A 354 3.87 -80.91 -70.69
N LEU A 355 3.84 -80.55 -71.98
CA LEU A 355 3.85 -79.16 -72.43
C LEU A 355 2.54 -78.43 -72.08
N MET A 356 1.38 -79.08 -72.18
CA MET A 356 0.09 -78.55 -71.70
C MET A 356 0.15 -78.23 -70.20
N LYS A 357 0.59 -79.20 -69.38
CA LYS A 357 0.76 -79.06 -67.93
C LYS A 357 1.87 -78.08 -67.53
N GLN A 358 2.74 -77.65 -68.44
CA GLN A 358 3.67 -76.52 -68.23
C GLN A 358 3.02 -75.19 -68.61
N LYS A 359 2.33 -75.14 -69.74
CA LYS A 359 1.58 -73.98 -70.21
C LYS A 359 0.53 -73.53 -69.18
N GLU A 360 -0.25 -74.46 -68.64
CA GLU A 360 -1.31 -74.18 -67.64
C GLU A 360 -0.74 -73.50 -66.39
N ARG A 361 0.35 -74.03 -65.83
CA ARG A 361 1.04 -73.42 -64.67
C ARG A 361 1.60 -72.03 -65.00
N LEU A 362 2.21 -71.85 -66.17
CA LEU A 362 2.69 -70.52 -66.60
C LEU A 362 1.54 -69.53 -66.82
N GLU A 363 0.36 -69.97 -67.25
CA GLU A 363 -0.84 -69.13 -67.33
C GLU A 363 -1.41 -68.77 -65.94
N GLU A 364 -1.21 -69.60 -64.92
CA GLU A 364 -1.54 -69.29 -63.51
C GLU A 364 -0.52 -68.33 -62.88
N ASP A 365 0.78 -68.57 -63.07
CA ASP A 365 1.86 -67.67 -62.64
C ASP A 365 1.68 -66.26 -63.22
N VAL A 366 1.36 -66.16 -64.53
CA VAL A 366 1.10 -64.87 -65.19
C VAL A 366 -0.17 -64.19 -64.68
N LYS A 367 -1.21 -64.92 -64.26
CA LYS A 367 -2.39 -64.31 -63.59
C LYS A 367 -2.02 -63.79 -62.21
N SER A 368 -1.28 -64.56 -61.42
CA SER A 368 -0.80 -64.18 -60.09
C SER A 368 0.06 -62.91 -60.13
N LEU A 369 1.06 -62.88 -61.02
CA LEU A 369 1.94 -61.72 -61.21
C LEU A 369 1.20 -60.46 -61.71
N ARG A 370 0.16 -60.61 -62.55
CA ARG A 370 -0.70 -59.48 -62.94
C ARG A 370 -1.48 -58.91 -61.76
N MET A 371 -2.07 -59.77 -60.93
CA MET A 371 -2.83 -59.35 -59.75
C MET A 371 -1.93 -58.64 -58.72
N GLN A 372 -0.71 -59.15 -58.50
CA GLN A 372 0.31 -58.48 -57.68
C GLN A 372 0.70 -57.12 -58.25
N LEU A 373 0.89 -57.01 -59.57
CA LEU A 373 1.24 -55.75 -60.23
C LEU A 373 0.11 -54.70 -60.12
N GLU A 374 -1.15 -55.09 -60.24
CA GLU A 374 -2.29 -54.20 -60.01
C GLU A 374 -2.40 -53.78 -58.54
N GLN A 375 -2.15 -54.69 -57.60
CA GLN A 375 -2.15 -54.37 -56.16
C GLN A 375 -1.03 -53.36 -55.80
N GLU A 376 0.19 -53.54 -56.32
CA GLU A 376 1.29 -52.59 -56.13
C GLU A 376 1.08 -51.26 -56.86
N SER A 377 0.44 -51.28 -58.03
CA SER A 377 0.01 -50.06 -58.73
C SER A 377 -0.99 -49.25 -57.89
N SER A 378 -1.97 -49.94 -57.29
CA SER A 378 -2.97 -49.33 -56.39
C SER A 378 -2.34 -48.74 -55.12
N LYS A 379 -1.48 -49.51 -54.42
CA LYS A 379 -0.71 -49.03 -53.26
C LYS A 379 0.12 -47.78 -53.60
N ARG A 380 0.80 -47.77 -54.75
CA ARG A 380 1.60 -46.64 -55.23
C ARG A 380 0.73 -45.40 -55.49
N CYS A 381 -0.45 -45.57 -56.08
CA CYS A 381 -1.39 -44.48 -56.31
C CYS A 381 -1.89 -43.84 -55.01
N LEU A 382 -2.20 -44.66 -54.00
CA LEU A 382 -2.57 -44.17 -52.66
C LEU A 382 -1.43 -43.38 -52.02
N ALA A 383 -0.23 -43.97 -51.92
CA ALA A 383 0.95 -43.31 -51.35
C ALA A 383 1.34 -42.01 -52.08
N GLN A 384 1.12 -41.93 -53.40
CA GLN A 384 1.36 -40.72 -54.19
C GLN A 384 0.33 -39.62 -53.91
N ASN A 385 -0.93 -39.97 -53.63
CA ASN A 385 -1.95 -39.01 -53.19
C ASN A 385 -1.68 -38.53 -51.76
N ASP A 386 -1.31 -39.42 -50.84
CA ASP A 386 -0.95 -39.04 -49.48
C ASP A 386 0.25 -38.09 -49.45
N LEU A 387 1.31 -38.38 -50.22
CA LEU A 387 2.47 -37.50 -50.39
C LEU A 387 2.05 -36.11 -50.91
N LYS A 388 1.12 -36.05 -51.88
CA LYS A 388 0.59 -34.80 -52.43
C LYS A 388 -0.21 -33.99 -51.40
N ILE A 389 -0.98 -34.65 -50.53
CA ILE A 389 -1.69 -34.00 -49.41
C ILE A 389 -0.67 -33.46 -48.39
N ARG A 390 0.33 -34.27 -48.00
CA ARG A 390 1.39 -33.84 -47.07
C ARG A 390 2.21 -32.67 -47.61
N MET A 391 2.47 -32.60 -48.91
CA MET A 391 3.10 -31.41 -49.53
C MET A 391 2.23 -30.15 -49.37
N GLN A 392 0.92 -30.25 -49.57
CA GLN A 392 -0.01 -29.12 -49.35
C GLN A 392 -0.08 -28.70 -47.88
N ASP A 393 0.03 -29.63 -46.93
CA ASP A 393 0.15 -29.31 -45.50
C ASP A 393 1.44 -28.54 -45.21
N VAL A 394 2.58 -28.97 -45.75
CA VAL A 394 3.89 -28.30 -45.57
C VAL A 394 3.87 -26.87 -46.14
N ASP A 395 3.27 -26.66 -47.32
CA ASP A 395 3.17 -25.30 -47.89
C ASP A 395 2.16 -24.41 -47.13
N ARG A 396 1.05 -24.97 -46.60
CA ARG A 396 0.17 -24.25 -45.66
C ARG A 396 0.93 -23.82 -44.40
N LEU A 397 1.68 -24.74 -43.79
CA LEU A 397 2.47 -24.47 -42.59
C LEU A 397 3.57 -23.43 -42.84
N ARG A 398 4.25 -23.46 -44.00
CA ARG A 398 5.22 -22.42 -44.41
C ARG A 398 4.60 -21.03 -44.57
N CYS A 399 3.37 -20.94 -45.06
CA CYS A 399 2.67 -19.65 -45.13
C CYS A 399 2.29 -19.13 -43.74
N SER A 400 1.81 -20.00 -42.85
CA SER A 400 1.56 -19.66 -41.44
C SER A 400 2.85 -19.22 -40.71
N GLU A 401 3.95 -19.95 -40.90
CA GLU A 401 5.27 -19.62 -40.33
C GLU A 401 5.76 -18.23 -40.75
N LYS A 402 5.56 -17.84 -42.03
CA LYS A 402 5.89 -16.50 -42.54
C LYS A 402 5.01 -15.42 -41.91
N GLN A 403 3.71 -15.67 -41.77
CA GLN A 403 2.78 -14.73 -41.14
C GLN A 403 3.14 -14.51 -39.67
N LEU A 404 3.34 -15.59 -38.89
CA LEU A 404 3.74 -15.51 -37.48
C LEU A 404 5.08 -14.77 -37.31
N LYS A 405 6.04 -14.97 -38.22
CA LYS A 405 7.30 -14.19 -38.22
C LYS A 405 7.09 -12.70 -38.48
N GLN A 406 6.12 -12.32 -39.30
CA GLN A 406 5.77 -10.92 -39.53
C GLN A 406 5.06 -10.30 -38.31
N GLU A 407 4.16 -11.04 -37.67
CA GLU A 407 3.45 -10.62 -36.44
C GLU A 407 4.42 -10.50 -35.23
N ILE A 408 5.40 -11.39 -35.11
CA ILE A 408 6.47 -11.29 -34.11
C ILE A 408 7.31 -10.03 -34.33
N ASN A 409 7.65 -9.70 -35.59
CA ASN A 409 8.45 -8.51 -35.88
C ASN A 409 7.71 -7.20 -35.54
N THR A 410 6.43 -7.07 -35.89
CA THR A 410 5.65 -5.87 -35.54
C THR A 410 5.39 -5.78 -34.02
N ALA A 411 5.24 -6.91 -33.33
CA ALA A 411 5.19 -6.94 -31.87
C ALA A 411 6.52 -6.49 -31.22
N LEU A 412 7.67 -6.86 -31.78
CA LEU A 412 8.98 -6.41 -31.32
C LEU A 412 9.23 -4.91 -31.57
N GLU A 413 8.73 -4.35 -32.68
CA GLU A 413 8.80 -2.92 -32.96
C GLU A 413 7.88 -2.11 -32.03
N SER A 414 6.65 -2.60 -31.78
CA SER A 414 5.73 -2.04 -30.79
C SER A 414 6.34 -2.05 -29.38
N LYS A 415 6.94 -3.18 -28.97
CA LYS A 415 7.69 -3.30 -27.71
C LYS A 415 8.78 -2.24 -27.60
N ARG A 416 9.64 -2.07 -28.61
CA ARG A 416 10.72 -1.07 -28.60
C ARG A 416 10.19 0.37 -28.45
N SER A 417 9.07 0.68 -29.10
CA SER A 417 8.40 1.98 -28.96
C SER A 417 7.91 2.23 -27.53
N LEU A 418 7.29 1.22 -26.90
CA LEU A 418 6.84 1.29 -25.51
C LEU A 418 8.01 1.38 -24.52
N GLU A 419 9.08 0.62 -24.72
CA GLU A 419 10.31 0.71 -23.91
C GLU A 419 10.94 2.11 -23.98
N PHE A 420 10.94 2.75 -25.15
CA PHE A 420 11.42 4.13 -25.34
C PHE A 420 10.53 5.16 -24.63
N GLN A 421 9.19 5.03 -24.73
CA GLN A 421 8.25 5.90 -24.02
C GLN A 421 8.38 5.76 -22.50
N LEU A 422 8.54 4.53 -22.00
CA LEU A 422 8.72 4.24 -20.58
C LEU A 422 10.05 4.82 -20.05
N ALA A 423 11.13 4.77 -20.86
CA ALA A 423 12.38 5.44 -20.54
C ALA A 423 12.25 6.97 -20.49
N GLN A 424 11.51 7.59 -21.42
CA GLN A 424 11.23 9.03 -21.37
C GLN A 424 10.42 9.43 -20.13
N LEU A 425 9.35 8.69 -19.81
CA LEU A 425 8.55 8.92 -18.61
C LEU A 425 9.37 8.74 -17.32
N THR A 426 10.26 7.74 -17.28
CA THR A 426 11.16 7.53 -16.15
C THR A 426 12.11 8.72 -15.95
N LYS A 427 12.68 9.25 -17.06
CA LYS A 427 13.52 10.45 -17.03
C LYS A 427 12.75 11.67 -16.53
N TYR A 428 11.55 11.91 -17.08
CA TYR A 428 10.69 13.02 -16.68
C TYR A 428 10.28 12.96 -15.19
N VAL A 429 9.94 11.77 -14.69
CA VAL A 429 9.67 11.55 -13.25
C VAL A 429 10.92 11.76 -12.38
N SER A 430 12.12 11.42 -12.87
CA SER A 430 13.36 11.71 -12.14
C SER A 430 13.69 13.21 -12.08
N GLU A 431 13.41 13.94 -13.16
CA GLU A 431 13.59 15.40 -13.23
C GLU A 431 12.60 16.13 -12.32
N ILE A 432 11.32 15.74 -12.32
CA ILE A 432 10.32 16.27 -11.38
C ILE A 432 10.69 15.97 -9.92
N LYS A 433 11.18 14.76 -9.61
CA LYS A 433 11.67 14.43 -8.26
C LYS A 433 12.85 15.29 -7.83
N GLN A 434 13.75 15.62 -8.76
CA GLN A 434 14.89 16.47 -8.46
C GLN A 434 14.46 17.94 -8.23
N ILE A 435 13.51 18.45 -9.01
CA ILE A 435 12.93 19.80 -8.84
C ILE A 435 12.20 19.90 -7.49
N THR A 436 11.24 19.00 -7.23
CA THR A 436 10.45 19.00 -5.99
C THR A 436 11.30 18.77 -4.73
N GLN A 437 12.42 18.03 -4.82
CA GLN A 437 13.38 17.91 -3.73
C GLN A 437 14.14 19.23 -3.44
N VAL A 438 14.42 20.06 -4.46
CA VAL A 438 15.00 21.40 -4.28
C VAL A 438 13.97 22.37 -3.70
N GLU A 439 12.74 22.38 -4.23
CA GLU A 439 11.64 23.21 -3.72
C GLU A 439 11.36 22.92 -2.22
N LEU A 440 11.34 21.64 -1.82
CA LEU A 440 11.20 21.25 -0.41
C LEU A 440 12.40 21.65 0.47
N GLN A 441 13.62 21.68 -0.08
CA GLN A 441 14.80 22.13 0.64
C GLN A 441 14.77 23.65 0.86
N ASP A 442 14.44 24.43 -0.18
CA ASP A 442 14.35 25.89 -0.11
C ASP A 442 13.20 26.34 0.82
N GLN A 443 12.06 25.64 0.80
CA GLN A 443 10.97 25.84 1.77
C GLN A 443 11.43 25.54 3.22
N LEU A 444 12.16 24.44 3.43
CA LEU A 444 12.67 24.07 4.75
C LEU A 444 13.72 25.06 5.30
N GLU A 445 14.54 25.65 4.43
CA GLU A 445 15.49 26.71 4.81
C GLU A 445 14.76 28.04 5.09
N ALA A 446 13.72 28.38 4.32
CA ALA A 446 12.85 29.52 4.59
C ALA A 446 12.11 29.38 5.95
N GLU A 447 11.52 28.22 6.26
CA GLU A 447 10.91 27.98 7.57
C GLU A 447 11.92 28.08 8.72
N GLN A 448 13.14 27.57 8.55
CA GLN A 448 14.19 27.70 9.56
C GLN A 448 14.60 29.16 9.79
N TYR A 449 14.65 29.97 8.73
CA TYR A 449 14.88 31.41 8.81
C TYR A 449 13.75 32.12 9.56
N PHE A 450 12.49 31.96 9.15
CA PHE A 450 11.34 32.55 9.84
C PHE A 450 11.21 32.08 11.30
N SER A 451 11.45 30.79 11.57
CA SER A 451 11.47 30.23 12.92
C SER A 451 12.51 30.91 13.81
N THR A 452 13.68 31.27 13.26
CA THR A 452 14.74 31.99 13.96
C THR A 452 14.37 33.47 14.19
N LEU A 453 13.71 34.09 13.20
CA LEU A 453 13.23 35.47 13.26
C LEU A 453 12.13 35.62 14.34
N TYR A 454 11.13 34.73 14.36
CA TYR A 454 10.10 34.70 15.41
C TYR A 454 10.67 34.39 16.80
N LYS A 455 11.65 33.48 16.93
CA LYS A 455 12.35 33.24 18.21
C LYS A 455 13.07 34.49 18.73
N THR A 456 13.61 35.31 17.83
CA THR A 456 14.28 36.58 18.15
C THR A 456 13.26 37.62 18.60
N GLN A 457 12.18 37.81 17.83
CA GLN A 457 11.10 38.73 18.17
C GLN A 457 10.39 38.38 19.49
N VAL A 458 10.19 37.08 19.78
CA VAL A 458 9.66 36.59 21.07
C VAL A 458 10.64 36.79 22.22
N LYS A 459 11.95 36.89 21.96
CA LYS A 459 12.95 37.25 22.97
C LYS A 459 12.95 38.76 23.24
N GLU A 460 12.94 39.58 22.19
CA GLU A 460 12.86 41.05 22.28
C GLU A 460 11.60 41.50 23.03
N LEU A 461 10.43 40.95 22.68
CA LEU A 461 9.17 41.23 23.39
C LEU A 461 9.18 40.79 24.86
N LYS A 462 9.96 39.75 25.23
CA LYS A 462 10.15 39.37 26.64
C LYS A 462 11.05 40.36 27.36
N GLU A 463 12.13 40.81 26.73
CA GLU A 463 13.04 41.81 27.30
C GLU A 463 12.33 43.17 27.48
N GLU A 464 11.45 43.57 26.54
CA GLU A 464 10.54 44.71 26.73
C GLU A 464 9.55 44.52 27.89
N ILE A 465 8.95 43.34 28.03
CA ILE A 465 8.01 43.03 29.13
C ILE A 465 8.74 43.04 30.49
N GLU A 466 9.95 42.51 30.57
CA GLU A 466 10.77 42.53 31.79
C GLU A 466 11.18 43.95 32.18
N GLU A 467 11.54 44.80 31.22
CA GLU A 467 11.86 46.22 31.46
C GLU A 467 10.61 47.05 31.82
N ARG A 468 9.46 46.82 31.16
CA ARG A 468 8.17 47.41 31.56
C ARG A 468 7.81 47.02 33.00
N ASN A 469 8.00 45.76 33.38
CA ASN A 469 7.74 45.29 34.75
C ASN A 469 8.70 45.94 35.77
N ARG A 470 9.98 46.14 35.42
CA ARG A 470 10.95 46.87 36.24
C ARG A 470 10.52 48.32 36.49
N GLN A 471 10.08 49.02 35.44
CA GLN A 471 9.56 50.39 35.53
C GLN A 471 8.28 50.49 36.36
N ILE A 472 7.39 49.49 36.25
CA ILE A 472 6.18 49.39 37.10
C ILE A 472 6.58 49.20 38.58
N GLN A 473 7.53 48.32 38.89
CA GLN A 473 7.99 48.13 40.28
C GLN A 473 8.66 49.39 40.86
N GLU A 474 9.48 50.08 40.08
CA GLU A 474 10.11 51.34 40.53
C GLU A 474 9.05 52.44 40.76
N THR A 475 8.03 52.51 39.91
CA THR A 475 6.91 53.45 40.05
C THR A 475 6.04 53.11 41.27
N GLN A 476 5.75 51.82 41.49
CA GLN A 476 5.05 51.35 42.69
C GLN A 476 5.82 51.69 43.97
N LYS A 477 7.15 51.54 43.97
CA LYS A 477 7.99 51.96 45.09
C LYS A 477 7.89 53.47 45.34
N LYS A 478 8.03 54.30 44.30
CA LYS A 478 7.88 55.77 44.42
C LYS A 478 6.51 56.18 44.97
N VAL A 479 5.44 55.49 44.58
CA VAL A 479 4.10 55.70 45.15
C VAL A 479 4.05 55.29 46.63
N GLN A 480 4.66 54.17 47.01
CA GLN A 480 4.72 53.73 48.41
C GLN A 480 5.53 54.69 49.30
N ASP A 481 6.66 55.20 48.79
CA ASP A 481 7.51 56.18 49.45
C ASP A 481 6.70 57.49 49.69
N LEU A 482 6.03 58.02 48.65
CA LEU A 482 5.15 59.20 48.75
C LEU A 482 3.93 59.01 49.68
N LEU A 483 3.36 57.80 49.75
CA LEU A 483 2.29 57.49 50.72
C LEU A 483 2.81 57.56 52.16
N SER A 484 4.04 57.10 52.42
CA SER A 484 4.65 57.19 53.75
C SER A 484 4.99 58.64 54.15
N GLU A 485 5.39 59.47 53.17
CA GLU A 485 5.61 60.91 53.38
C GLU A 485 4.30 61.64 53.69
N ARG A 486 3.22 61.36 52.92
CA ARG A 486 1.87 61.85 53.21
C ARG A 486 1.43 61.51 54.63
N ASP A 487 1.63 60.27 55.07
CA ASP A 487 1.18 59.82 56.39
C ASP A 487 2.00 60.45 57.52
N SER A 488 3.29 60.69 57.30
CA SER A 488 4.12 61.48 58.22
C SER A 488 3.66 62.94 58.31
N LEU A 489 3.33 63.57 57.17
CA LEU A 489 2.81 64.95 57.13
C LEU A 489 1.40 65.06 57.74
N SER A 490 0.53 64.05 57.56
CA SER A 490 -0.77 63.99 58.23
C SER A 490 -0.60 63.95 59.75
N ALA A 491 0.24 63.07 60.27
CA ALA A 491 0.50 62.98 61.71
C ALA A 491 1.10 64.28 62.30
N GLN A 492 1.93 65.00 61.52
CA GLN A 492 2.43 66.32 61.90
C GLN A 492 1.33 67.40 61.90
N LEU A 493 0.40 67.35 60.93
CA LEU A 493 -0.75 68.23 60.87
C LEU A 493 -1.70 67.98 62.04
N ASP A 494 -2.06 66.72 62.31
CA ASP A 494 -2.93 66.32 63.41
C ASP A 494 -2.36 66.79 64.76
N LEU A 495 -1.06 66.55 65.00
CA LEU A 495 -0.36 67.04 66.20
C LEU A 495 -0.38 68.58 66.31
N THR A 496 -0.29 69.28 65.18
CA THR A 496 -0.35 70.76 65.13
C THR A 496 -1.77 71.26 65.40
N VAL A 497 -2.81 70.58 64.90
CA VAL A 497 -4.22 70.88 65.17
C VAL A 497 -4.52 70.68 66.66
N THR A 498 -4.18 69.52 67.24
CA THR A 498 -4.38 69.27 68.69
C THR A 498 -3.62 70.28 69.56
N LYS A 499 -2.45 70.75 69.11
CA LYS A 499 -1.72 71.84 69.79
C LYS A 499 -2.47 73.18 69.69
N ALA A 500 -3.02 73.53 68.53
CA ALA A 500 -3.81 74.75 68.36
C ALA A 500 -5.12 74.71 69.16
N GLU A 501 -5.81 73.56 69.19
CA GLU A 501 -7.02 73.33 69.99
C GLU A 501 -6.75 73.47 71.50
N SER A 502 -5.66 72.88 72.00
CA SER A 502 -5.27 73.01 73.41
C SER A 502 -4.82 74.42 73.79
N GLU A 503 -4.17 75.16 72.87
CA GLU A 503 -3.87 76.58 73.09
C GLU A 503 -5.14 77.45 73.07
N GLN A 504 -6.10 77.17 72.17
CA GLN A 504 -7.38 77.86 72.14
C GLN A 504 -8.20 77.60 73.42
N LEU A 505 -8.20 76.37 73.93
CA LEU A 505 -8.83 76.02 75.21
C LEU A 505 -8.15 76.76 76.38
N ALA A 506 -6.82 76.82 76.40
CA ALA A 506 -6.07 77.55 77.42
C ALA A 506 -6.39 79.06 77.41
N ARG A 507 -6.51 79.67 76.22
CA ARG A 507 -6.93 81.07 76.07
C ARG A 507 -8.37 81.29 76.55
N ALA A 508 -9.31 80.42 76.19
CA ALA A 508 -10.71 80.51 76.64
C ALA A 508 -10.82 80.44 78.17
N LEU A 509 -10.05 79.56 78.82
CA LEU A 509 -9.98 79.47 80.28
C LEU A 509 -9.37 80.73 80.93
N GLN A 510 -8.38 81.38 80.28
CA GLN A 510 -7.85 82.66 80.74
C GLN A 510 -8.85 83.81 80.55
N GLU A 511 -9.61 83.83 79.45
CA GLU A 511 -10.68 84.81 79.21
C GLU A 511 -11.82 84.66 80.22
N GLU A 512 -12.20 83.43 80.56
CA GLU A 512 -13.19 83.13 81.61
C GLU A 512 -12.70 83.59 83.00
N GLN A 513 -11.47 83.24 83.40
CA GLN A 513 -10.87 83.71 84.65
C GLN A 513 -10.76 85.24 84.73
N TYR A 514 -10.43 85.90 83.60
CA TYR A 514 -10.37 87.36 83.53
C TYR A 514 -11.77 88.01 83.62
N PHE A 515 -12.78 87.38 83.02
CA PHE A 515 -14.18 87.80 83.16
C PHE A 515 -14.69 87.63 84.61
N GLU A 516 -14.36 86.53 85.28
CA GLU A 516 -14.66 86.35 86.71
C GLU A 516 -13.99 87.44 87.57
N LEU A 517 -12.70 87.72 87.33
CA LEU A 517 -11.98 88.81 88.01
C LEU A 517 -12.64 90.18 87.78
N ILE A 518 -13.11 90.47 86.57
CA ILE A 518 -13.86 91.69 86.26
C ILE A 518 -15.19 91.73 87.01
N GLN A 519 -15.92 90.62 87.10
CA GLN A 519 -17.17 90.55 87.85
C GLN A 519 -16.94 90.72 89.36
N GLU A 520 -15.87 90.15 89.92
CA GLU A 520 -15.50 90.36 91.32
C GLU A 520 -15.05 91.79 91.60
N ASN A 521 -14.20 92.37 90.74
CA ASN A 521 -13.78 93.77 90.83
C ASN A 521 -14.98 94.73 90.73
N LYS A 522 -15.94 94.44 89.83
CA LYS A 522 -17.19 95.20 89.72
C LYS A 522 -18.07 95.07 90.96
N LYS A 523 -18.14 93.88 91.60
CA LYS A 523 -18.82 93.67 92.89
C LYS A 523 -18.09 94.37 94.05
N ALA A 524 -16.76 94.39 94.06
CA ALA A 524 -15.95 95.11 95.05
C ALA A 524 -16.12 96.63 94.92
N THR A 525 -16.03 97.16 93.69
CA THR A 525 -16.32 98.57 93.38
C THR A 525 -17.76 98.94 93.73
N GLY A 526 -18.73 98.05 93.49
CA GLY A 526 -20.12 98.21 93.92
C GLY A 526 -20.27 98.29 95.45
N ARG A 527 -19.59 97.41 96.19
CA ARG A 527 -19.54 97.47 97.66
C ARG A 527 -18.92 98.77 98.15
N HIS A 528 -17.77 99.19 97.62
CA HIS A 528 -17.14 100.45 98.01
C HIS A 528 -17.97 101.68 97.62
N LYS A 529 -18.71 101.64 96.50
CA LYS A 529 -19.66 102.71 96.15
C LYS A 529 -20.83 102.77 97.12
N GLN A 530 -21.38 101.63 97.54
CA GLN A 530 -22.39 101.59 98.61
C GLN A 530 -21.82 102.07 99.94
N GLU A 531 -20.61 101.65 100.33
CA GLU A 531 -19.96 102.16 101.54
C GLU A 531 -19.70 103.68 101.48
N ILE A 532 -19.43 104.23 100.30
CA ILE A 532 -19.30 105.68 100.08
C ILE A 532 -20.67 106.35 100.19
N GLU A 533 -21.72 105.84 99.53
CA GLU A 533 -23.08 106.38 99.64
C GLU A 533 -23.64 106.28 101.07
N ASP A 534 -23.34 105.23 101.81
CA ASP A 534 -23.70 105.06 103.21
C ASP A 534 -22.93 106.03 104.12
N LYS A 535 -21.65 106.30 103.81
CA LYS A 535 -20.82 107.30 104.50
C LYS A 535 -21.25 108.72 104.13
N GLU A 536 -21.60 109.01 102.89
CA GLU A 536 -22.13 110.30 102.41
C GLU A 536 -23.51 110.56 103.00
N ALA A 537 -24.39 109.56 103.07
CA ALA A 537 -25.66 109.65 103.80
C ALA A 537 -25.45 109.84 105.30
N THR A 538 -24.37 109.29 105.87
CA THR A 538 -24.00 109.53 107.27
C THR A 538 -23.41 110.93 107.48
N ILE A 539 -22.59 111.43 106.55
CA ILE A 539 -22.09 112.81 106.55
C ILE A 539 -23.25 113.79 106.37
N ALA A 540 -24.19 113.54 105.45
CA ALA A 540 -25.39 114.34 105.27
C ALA A 540 -26.26 114.33 106.54
N ARG A 541 -26.48 113.17 107.19
CA ARG A 541 -27.14 113.11 108.51
C ARG A 541 -26.37 113.88 109.59
N LEU A 542 -25.04 113.85 109.58
CA LEU A 542 -24.21 114.60 110.51
C LEU A 542 -24.19 116.10 110.20
N GLU A 543 -24.26 116.52 108.94
CA GLU A 543 -24.37 117.93 108.52
C GLU A 543 -25.75 118.50 108.79
N GLU A 544 -26.82 117.73 108.54
CA GLU A 544 -28.18 118.03 108.97
C GLU A 544 -28.20 118.17 110.50
N SER A 545 -27.62 117.19 111.22
CA SER A 545 -27.46 117.26 112.68
C SER A 545 -26.58 118.41 113.15
N ASN A 546 -25.63 118.91 112.35
CA ASN A 546 -24.77 120.03 112.72
C ASN A 546 -25.45 121.37 112.39
N LYS A 547 -26.30 121.41 111.34
CA LYS A 547 -27.20 122.53 111.03
C LYS A 547 -28.33 122.64 112.06
N THR A 548 -28.90 121.52 112.52
CA THR A 548 -29.80 121.53 113.68
C THR A 548 -29.01 121.92 114.91
N LEU A 549 -27.90 121.27 115.28
CA LEU A 549 -27.11 121.68 116.46
C LEU A 549 -26.67 123.15 116.43
N THR A 550 -26.42 123.76 115.27
CA THR A 550 -26.15 125.20 115.14
C THR A 550 -27.42 126.02 115.41
N LYS A 551 -28.55 125.67 114.77
CA LYS A 551 -29.86 126.25 115.10
C LYS A 551 -30.27 126.00 116.55
N ASP A 552 -29.86 124.90 117.16
CA ASP A 552 -30.18 124.50 118.52
C ASP A 552 -29.22 125.19 119.50
N VAL A 553 -28.04 125.64 119.08
CA VAL A 553 -27.26 126.62 119.86
C VAL A 553 -27.94 128.00 119.81
N GLU A 554 -28.47 128.43 118.66
CA GLU A 554 -29.25 129.67 118.55
C GLU A 554 -30.61 129.60 119.27
N ASN A 555 -31.27 128.43 119.25
CA ASN A 555 -32.57 128.19 119.86
C ASN A 555 -32.43 127.87 121.35
N LEU A 556 -31.46 127.06 121.81
CA LEU A 556 -31.17 126.92 123.25
C LEU A 556 -30.63 128.24 123.85
N SER A 557 -30.09 129.17 123.05
CA SER A 557 -29.85 130.55 123.50
C SER A 557 -31.15 131.35 123.75
N LYS A 558 -32.32 130.85 123.34
CA LYS A 558 -33.65 131.43 123.59
C LYS A 558 -34.50 130.55 124.52
N GLU A 559 -34.52 129.24 124.31
CA GLU A 559 -35.29 128.24 125.07
C GLU A 559 -34.67 127.92 126.43
N LYS A 560 -33.38 128.21 126.65
CA LYS A 560 -32.83 128.29 128.03
C LYS A 560 -33.50 129.39 128.87
N ALA A 561 -34.20 130.35 128.25
CA ALA A 561 -35.07 131.30 128.96
C ALA A 561 -36.52 130.81 129.10
N GLU A 562 -37.00 129.90 128.24
CA GLU A 562 -38.39 129.40 128.24
C GLU A 562 -38.55 127.91 128.63
N LEU A 563 -37.49 127.37 129.24
CA LEU A 563 -37.55 126.49 130.41
C LEU A 563 -37.77 124.98 130.16
N ASN A 564 -38.00 124.31 131.30
CA ASN A 564 -38.23 122.90 131.53
C ASN A 564 -39.22 122.20 130.57
N GLU A 565 -39.14 120.87 130.67
CA GLU A 565 -40.29 119.95 130.74
C GLU A 565 -40.57 119.07 129.52
N LYS A 566 -40.25 117.76 129.66
CA LYS A 566 -40.70 116.62 128.84
C LYS A 566 -40.25 116.67 127.37
N LEU A 567 -39.09 116.12 126.97
CA LEU A 567 -38.44 114.86 127.35
C LEU A 567 -39.30 113.60 127.07
N ARG A 568 -38.71 112.68 126.28
CA ARG A 568 -39.08 111.26 125.99
C ARG A 568 -40.24 110.96 125.00
N VAL A 569 -40.29 109.84 124.24
CA VAL A 569 -39.28 108.83 123.76
C VAL A 569 -39.98 107.66 122.98
N GLN A 570 -39.20 106.74 122.33
CA GLN A 570 -39.52 105.32 121.98
C GLN A 570 -40.68 105.09 120.96
N GLU A 571 -40.89 103.95 120.27
CA GLU A 571 -40.09 102.72 120.00
C GLU A 571 -40.63 101.95 118.76
N GLU A 572 -39.88 100.91 118.35
CA GLU A 572 -40.26 99.59 117.76
C GLU A 572 -41.47 99.39 116.80
N GLY A 573 -41.36 98.36 115.95
CA GLY A 573 -42.52 97.82 115.21
C GLY A 573 -42.19 96.79 114.12
N SER A 574 -42.08 95.50 114.48
CA SER A 574 -42.06 94.38 113.51
C SER A 574 -43.46 94.06 112.98
N LEU A 575 -43.57 93.53 111.75
CA LEU A 575 -44.49 92.41 111.48
C LEU A 575 -44.15 91.62 110.19
N THR A 576 -44.82 90.47 110.04
CA THR A 576 -44.64 89.43 109.01
C THR A 576 -45.87 89.33 108.09
N ASN A 577 -45.76 88.62 106.96
CA ASN A 577 -46.78 87.62 106.62
C ASN A 577 -46.33 86.56 105.60
N TYR A 578 -47.04 85.42 105.57
CA TYR A 578 -46.87 84.30 104.64
C TYR A 578 -48.07 84.21 103.67
N GLU A 579 -47.90 83.54 102.51
CA GLU A 579 -48.62 82.29 102.15
C GLU A 579 -48.66 82.00 100.63
N LYS A 580 -48.93 80.71 100.29
CA LYS A 580 -49.57 80.25 99.04
C LYS A 580 -48.93 80.61 97.69
N THR A 581 -47.79 79.98 97.39
CA THR A 581 -47.64 79.27 96.10
C THR A 581 -46.93 77.93 96.33
N LEU A 582 -47.68 76.99 96.90
CA LEU A 582 -47.22 75.64 97.22
C LEU A 582 -47.38 74.70 96.00
N SER A 583 -46.59 73.62 95.97
CA SER A 583 -46.99 72.33 95.37
C SER A 583 -47.43 72.29 93.89
N THR A 584 -46.66 72.89 92.97
CA THR A 584 -46.78 72.64 91.51
C THR A 584 -45.57 71.88 90.91
N GLU A 585 -44.64 71.44 91.75
CA GLU A 585 -43.32 70.88 91.38
C GLU A 585 -43.33 69.36 91.05
N ARG A 586 -44.50 68.72 90.86
CA ARG A 586 -44.58 67.24 90.69
C ARG A 586 -45.46 66.72 89.55
N THR A 587 -46.09 67.57 88.73
CA THR A 587 -47.23 67.13 87.89
C THR A 587 -47.07 67.28 86.37
N LEU A 588 -45.87 67.62 85.86
CA LEU A 588 -45.63 67.78 84.41
C LEU A 588 -44.50 66.92 83.82
N LYS A 589 -44.12 65.82 84.50
CA LYS A 589 -43.08 64.89 84.01
C LYS A 589 -43.60 63.77 83.09
N THR A 590 -44.85 63.84 82.62
CA THR A 590 -45.58 62.71 82.00
C THR A 590 -46.34 63.06 80.70
N GLN A 591 -46.08 64.20 80.05
CA GLN A 591 -46.78 64.59 78.80
C GLN A 591 -45.87 64.94 77.61
N ALA A 592 -44.54 64.97 77.76
CA ALA A 592 -43.62 65.32 76.67
C ALA A 592 -43.23 64.15 75.74
N VAL A 593 -43.45 62.89 76.16
CA VAL A 593 -42.87 61.70 75.52
C VAL A 593 -43.72 61.14 74.36
N ASN A 594 -45.04 61.39 74.35
CA ASN A 594 -45.98 60.76 73.42
C ASN A 594 -46.62 61.74 72.41
N LYS A 595 -45.85 62.69 71.84
CA LYS A 595 -46.38 63.59 70.79
C LYS A 595 -45.39 64.05 69.72
N LEU A 596 -44.35 63.26 69.45
CA LEU A 596 -43.35 63.52 68.39
C LEU A 596 -43.12 62.32 67.43
N ALA A 597 -44.09 61.41 67.33
CA ALA A 597 -44.00 60.17 66.54
C ALA A 597 -45.00 60.06 65.37
N GLU A 598 -45.89 61.04 65.14
CA GLU A 598 -47.05 60.88 64.23
C GLU A 598 -47.27 62.02 63.22
N ILE A 599 -46.32 62.95 63.05
CA ILE A 599 -46.36 63.97 61.98
C ILE A 599 -45.07 63.95 61.16
N MET A 600 -44.88 62.86 60.42
CA MET A 600 -44.09 62.89 59.19
C MET A 600 -44.91 63.54 58.06
N ASN A 601 -44.22 64.02 57.01
CA ASN A 601 -44.78 64.41 55.69
C ASN A 601 -45.58 65.74 55.60
N ARG A 602 -44.85 66.86 55.51
CA ARG A 602 -44.93 67.86 54.40
C ARG A 602 -43.74 68.84 54.57
N LYS A 603 -42.82 68.95 53.58
CA LYS A 603 -42.87 69.79 52.35
C LYS A 603 -42.73 71.30 52.67
N ASP A 604 -41.94 72.11 51.94
CA ASP A 604 -41.26 71.91 50.64
C ASP A 604 -40.18 73.02 50.39
N MET A 605 -39.52 73.01 49.20
CA MET A 605 -38.65 74.06 48.62
C MET A 605 -37.22 74.20 49.21
N LYS A 606 -36.12 74.58 48.52
CA LYS A 606 -35.63 74.69 47.10
C LYS A 606 -34.13 75.18 47.18
N LEU A 607 -33.21 75.31 46.21
CA LEU A 607 -32.97 75.17 44.74
C LEU A 607 -31.41 74.92 44.60
N ASP A 608 -30.71 74.67 43.49
CA ASP A 608 -31.03 74.56 42.05
C ASP A 608 -30.07 73.60 41.28
N GLN A 609 -30.53 73.08 40.12
CA GLN A 609 -29.87 72.70 38.84
C GLN A 609 -28.38 72.28 38.75
N LYS A 610 -27.95 71.38 37.84
CA LYS A 610 -28.47 70.77 36.57
C LYS A 610 -28.11 69.26 36.55
N LYS A 611 -28.67 68.34 35.75
CA LYS A 611 -29.14 68.35 34.34
C LYS A 611 -30.25 67.26 34.17
N LYS A 612 -31.11 67.34 33.13
CA LYS A 612 -32.23 66.39 32.90
C LYS A 612 -31.87 65.22 31.97
N GLY A 613 -32.52 64.06 32.20
CA GLY A 613 -32.71 62.96 31.25
C GLY A 613 -34.17 62.47 31.30
N SER A 614 -34.71 61.92 30.20
CA SER A 614 -36.15 61.63 30.10
C SER A 614 -36.56 60.28 30.71
N THR A 615 -37.61 60.28 31.54
CA THR A 615 -38.23 59.05 32.08
C THR A 615 -38.95 58.21 31.02
N ALA A 616 -39.25 58.77 29.84
CA ALA A 616 -39.77 58.00 28.71
C ALA A 616 -38.69 57.07 28.10
N ASP A 617 -37.44 57.57 27.99
CA ASP A 617 -36.33 56.79 27.43
C ASP A 617 -35.94 55.60 28.32
N LEU A 618 -36.12 55.71 29.64
CA LEU A 618 -35.84 54.62 30.57
C LEU A 618 -36.75 53.41 30.30
N ARG A 619 -38.06 53.64 30.20
CA ARG A 619 -39.06 52.59 29.90
C ARG A 619 -38.93 52.04 28.47
N LYS A 620 -38.45 52.87 27.53
CA LYS A 620 -38.10 52.41 26.18
C LYS A 620 -36.90 51.47 26.24
N LYS A 621 -35.81 51.89 26.91
CA LYS A 621 -34.60 51.06 27.11
C LYS A 621 -34.88 49.76 27.86
N GLU A 622 -35.80 49.71 28.83
CA GLU A 622 -36.22 48.45 29.45
C GLU A 622 -36.90 47.48 28.46
N LYS A 623 -37.78 47.98 27.57
CA LYS A 623 -38.38 47.15 26.51
C LYS A 623 -37.34 46.69 25.50
N ASP A 624 -36.47 47.59 25.06
CA ASP A 624 -35.40 47.29 24.11
C ASP A 624 -34.39 46.28 24.71
N ASN A 625 -34.06 46.40 26.00
CA ASN A 625 -33.18 45.44 26.70
C ASN A 625 -33.81 44.04 26.82
N ARG A 626 -35.10 43.94 27.15
CA ARG A 626 -35.83 42.65 27.14
C ARG A 626 -35.92 42.04 25.73
N LYS A 627 -36.09 42.87 24.70
CA LYS A 627 -36.08 42.43 23.29
C LYS A 627 -34.70 41.89 22.88
N LEU A 628 -33.63 42.62 23.21
CA LEU A 628 -32.25 42.18 22.98
C LEU A 628 -31.89 40.90 23.76
N GLN A 629 -32.43 40.69 24.96
CA GLN A 629 -32.25 39.42 25.70
C GLN A 629 -33.02 38.25 25.05
N LEU A 630 -34.19 38.51 24.46
CA LEU A 630 -34.92 37.50 23.69
C LEU A 630 -34.16 37.12 22.40
N GLU A 631 -33.66 38.13 21.68
CA GLU A 631 -32.86 37.97 20.46
C GLU A 631 -31.53 37.24 20.75
N LEU A 632 -30.83 37.61 21.84
CA LEU A 632 -29.63 36.91 22.30
C LEU A 632 -29.88 35.44 22.62
N ASN A 633 -31.03 35.11 23.22
CA ASN A 633 -31.38 33.72 23.50
C ASN A 633 -31.77 32.95 22.22
N GLN A 634 -32.42 33.60 21.25
CA GLN A 634 -32.70 33.01 19.94
C GLN A 634 -31.41 32.75 19.15
N GLU A 635 -30.42 33.65 19.18
CA GLU A 635 -29.11 33.40 18.55
C GLU A 635 -28.33 32.29 19.27
N LYS A 636 -28.39 32.21 20.61
CA LYS A 636 -27.82 31.06 21.35
C LYS A 636 -28.48 29.74 20.95
N GLU A 637 -29.79 29.70 20.77
CA GLU A 637 -30.47 28.50 20.27
C GLU A 637 -30.06 28.14 18.84
N LYS A 638 -29.95 29.13 17.93
CA LYS A 638 -29.46 28.89 16.56
C LYS A 638 -28.03 28.36 16.58
N PHE A 639 -27.14 28.96 17.36
CA PHE A 639 -25.76 28.53 17.50
C PHE A 639 -25.66 27.11 18.08
N ASN A 640 -26.43 26.80 19.13
CA ASN A 640 -26.47 25.44 19.69
C ASN A 640 -26.99 24.40 18.66
N ARG A 641 -28.01 24.75 17.85
CA ARG A 641 -28.48 23.88 16.75
C ARG A 641 -27.41 23.70 15.66
N LEU A 642 -26.62 24.73 15.35
CA LEU A 642 -25.52 24.66 14.40
C LEU A 642 -24.36 23.80 14.92
N VAL A 643 -24.00 23.93 16.20
CA VAL A 643 -23.00 23.08 16.87
C VAL A 643 -23.44 21.62 16.88
N VAL A 644 -24.71 21.32 17.20
CA VAL A 644 -25.25 19.94 17.14
C VAL A 644 -25.26 19.40 15.70
N LYS A 645 -25.56 20.23 14.69
CA LYS A 645 -25.48 19.85 13.28
C LYS A 645 -24.04 19.51 12.87
N HIS A 646 -23.07 20.36 13.19
CA HIS A 646 -21.67 20.11 12.86
C HIS A 646 -21.05 18.94 13.65
N GLN A 647 -21.47 18.71 14.90
CA GLN A 647 -21.08 17.51 15.64
C GLN A 647 -21.61 16.25 14.93
N LYS A 648 -22.88 16.24 14.52
CA LYS A 648 -23.45 15.11 13.77
C LYS A 648 -22.75 14.89 12.41
N GLU A 649 -22.39 15.97 11.71
CA GLU A 649 -21.62 15.90 10.47
C GLU A 649 -20.21 15.34 10.68
N LEU A 650 -19.54 15.69 11.79
CA LEU A 650 -18.27 15.09 12.21
C LEU A 650 -18.43 13.61 12.55
N ASP A 651 -19.46 13.23 13.30
CA ASP A 651 -19.74 11.84 13.67
C ASP A 651 -20.05 10.98 12.42
N GLU A 652 -20.76 11.53 11.43
CA GLU A 652 -21.04 10.89 10.15
C GLU A 652 -19.77 10.75 9.26
N MET A 653 -18.90 11.76 9.22
CA MET A 653 -17.61 11.67 8.53
C MET A 653 -16.65 10.68 9.20
N LEU A 654 -16.68 10.57 10.54
CA LEU A 654 -15.88 9.58 11.28
C LEU A 654 -16.36 8.14 11.02
N ALA A 655 -17.68 7.93 10.87
CA ALA A 655 -18.23 6.64 10.46
C ALA A 655 -17.79 6.26 9.04
N GLN A 656 -17.90 7.18 8.07
CA GLN A 656 -17.43 6.96 6.70
C GLN A 656 -15.93 6.67 6.63
N LEU A 657 -15.11 7.36 7.42
CA LEU A 657 -13.66 7.11 7.49
C LEU A 657 -13.34 5.70 8.05
N ALA A 658 -14.15 5.20 9.00
CA ALA A 658 -14.02 3.84 9.50
C ALA A 658 -14.44 2.79 8.44
N GLU A 659 -15.57 3.02 7.74
CA GLU A 659 -16.02 2.15 6.65
C GLU A 659 -14.95 2.05 5.54
N GLU A 660 -14.43 3.18 5.05
CA GLU A 660 -13.32 3.22 4.07
C GLU A 660 -12.04 2.54 4.58
N PHE A 661 -11.71 2.67 5.87
CA PHE A 661 -10.57 1.96 6.47
C PHE A 661 -10.76 0.44 6.45
N THR A 662 -11.96 -0.06 6.80
CA THR A 662 -12.24 -1.50 6.72
C THR A 662 -12.22 -2.03 5.28
N TYR A 663 -12.79 -1.28 4.33
CA TYR A 663 -12.80 -1.64 2.91
C TYR A 663 -11.39 -1.67 2.32
N ARG A 664 -10.55 -0.67 2.65
CA ARG A 664 -9.13 -0.63 2.26
C ARG A 664 -8.34 -1.81 2.82
N ASN A 665 -8.59 -2.21 4.06
CA ASN A 665 -7.94 -3.37 4.67
C ASN A 665 -8.37 -4.68 3.98
N GLU A 666 -9.65 -4.84 3.65
CA GLU A 666 -10.11 -6.00 2.88
C GLU A 666 -9.47 -6.04 1.47
N LEU A 667 -9.41 -4.91 0.75
CA LEU A 667 -8.72 -4.85 -0.54
C LEU A 667 -7.23 -5.20 -0.43
N GLN A 668 -6.54 -4.75 0.63
CA GLN A 668 -5.14 -5.13 0.87
C GLN A 668 -5.00 -6.64 1.15
N MET A 669 -5.91 -7.23 1.93
CA MET A 669 -5.91 -8.67 2.22
C MET A 669 -6.19 -9.51 0.95
N GLN A 670 -7.04 -9.03 0.04
CA GLN A 670 -7.25 -9.65 -1.27
C GLN A 670 -6.01 -9.51 -2.17
N LEU A 671 -5.35 -8.35 -2.19
CA LEU A 671 -4.11 -8.13 -2.93
C LEU A 671 -2.97 -9.04 -2.45
N ASP A 672 -2.77 -9.18 -1.14
CA ASP A 672 -1.77 -10.09 -0.55
C ASP A 672 -2.05 -11.55 -0.93
N SER A 673 -3.32 -11.96 -1.03
CA SER A 673 -3.71 -13.27 -1.54
C SER A 673 -3.38 -13.41 -3.04
N LYS A 674 -3.70 -12.41 -3.87
CA LYS A 674 -3.40 -12.47 -5.32
C LYS A 674 -1.89 -12.38 -5.63
N GLU A 675 -1.07 -11.67 -4.85
CA GLU A 675 0.40 -11.71 -4.99
C GLU A 675 0.92 -13.14 -4.71
N SER A 676 0.36 -13.80 -3.69
CA SER A 676 0.68 -15.19 -3.36
C SER A 676 0.30 -16.19 -4.47
N ASP A 677 -0.81 -15.96 -5.17
CA ASP A 677 -1.22 -16.79 -6.31
C ASP A 677 -0.33 -16.53 -7.55
N ILE A 678 -0.02 -15.26 -7.83
CA ILE A 678 0.94 -14.87 -8.88
C ILE A 678 2.33 -15.49 -8.62
N GLU A 679 2.77 -15.57 -7.36
CA GLU A 679 3.99 -16.27 -6.98
C GLU A 679 3.91 -17.77 -7.29
N GLN A 680 2.79 -18.45 -7.00
CA GLN A 680 2.58 -19.86 -7.37
C GLN A 680 2.60 -20.07 -8.90
N PHE A 681 1.97 -19.20 -9.68
CA PHE A 681 2.00 -19.30 -11.14
C PHE A 681 3.41 -19.08 -11.70
N ARG A 682 4.19 -18.15 -11.14
CA ARG A 682 5.61 -17.96 -11.50
C ARG A 682 6.46 -19.18 -11.15
N GLU A 683 6.27 -19.80 -9.99
CA GLU A 683 6.98 -21.03 -9.62
C GLU A 683 6.64 -22.21 -10.54
N ARG A 684 5.37 -22.38 -10.90
CA ARG A 684 4.92 -23.40 -11.88
C ARG A 684 5.48 -23.16 -13.28
N LEU A 685 5.54 -21.90 -13.73
CA LEU A 685 6.14 -21.55 -15.02
C LEU A 685 7.64 -21.84 -15.04
N ASN A 686 8.36 -21.52 -13.95
CA ASN A 686 9.78 -21.82 -13.83
C ASN A 686 10.05 -23.34 -13.84
N ASP A 687 9.26 -24.14 -13.11
CA ASP A 687 9.37 -25.61 -13.12
C ASP A 687 9.12 -26.19 -14.53
N LEU A 688 8.06 -25.74 -15.22
CA LEU A 688 7.80 -26.15 -16.60
C LEU A 688 8.93 -25.74 -17.56
N GLN A 689 9.47 -24.53 -17.42
CA GLN A 689 10.57 -24.03 -18.25
C GLN A 689 11.87 -24.82 -18.00
N GLN A 690 12.20 -25.10 -16.74
CA GLN A 690 13.37 -25.89 -16.36
C GLN A 690 13.26 -27.35 -16.83
N ARG A 691 12.04 -27.92 -16.87
CA ARG A 691 11.78 -29.23 -17.50
C ARG A 691 11.94 -29.21 -19.02
N MET A 692 11.59 -28.12 -19.70
CA MET A 692 11.84 -27.98 -21.14
C MET A 692 13.35 -27.85 -21.44
N GLU A 693 14.07 -27.03 -20.67
CA GLU A 693 15.52 -26.84 -20.84
C GLU A 693 16.31 -28.14 -20.60
N ASN A 694 15.87 -28.97 -19.65
CA ASN A 694 16.46 -30.30 -19.38
C ASN A 694 16.07 -31.40 -20.40
N SER A 695 15.24 -31.12 -21.41
CA SER A 695 14.73 -32.14 -22.35
C SER A 695 15.69 -32.53 -23.50
N SER A 696 17.00 -32.26 -23.36
CA SER A 696 18.00 -32.59 -24.39
C SER A 696 19.11 -33.54 -23.91
N VAL A 697 19.10 -34.75 -24.48
CA VAL A 697 20.20 -35.75 -24.55
C VAL A 697 21.00 -36.07 -23.27
N THR A 698 20.54 -37.06 -22.51
CA THR A 698 21.36 -38.26 -22.22
C THR A 698 20.46 -39.48 -22.04
N SER A 699 21.03 -40.69 -22.11
CA SER A 699 20.30 -41.97 -22.03
C SER A 699 20.69 -42.76 -20.78
N LEU A 700 19.76 -43.59 -20.29
CA LEU A 700 19.97 -44.75 -19.42
C LEU A 700 20.92 -44.59 -18.22
N GLN A 701 20.36 -44.26 -17.05
CA GLN A 701 20.78 -44.92 -15.81
C GLN A 701 19.59 -45.02 -14.83
N THR A 702 19.35 -46.23 -14.33
CA THR A 702 18.45 -46.47 -13.19
C THR A 702 19.30 -46.49 -11.93
N ASP A 703 19.10 -45.52 -11.04
CA ASP A 703 19.65 -45.56 -9.69
C ASP A 703 18.60 -45.00 -8.72
N GLU A 704 18.29 -45.75 -7.66
CA GLU A 704 17.37 -45.31 -6.62
C GLU A 704 18.17 -44.69 -5.47
N THR A 705 18.20 -43.36 -5.36
CA THR A 705 18.43 -42.70 -4.05
C THR A 705 17.94 -41.25 -4.01
N ASP A 706 17.27 -40.93 -2.91
CA ASP A 706 17.13 -39.63 -2.25
C ASP A 706 16.68 -38.36 -3.02
N SER A 707 15.35 -38.18 -2.99
CA SER A 707 14.71 -37.15 -2.14
C SER A 707 15.05 -35.67 -2.37
N ASN A 708 15.15 -35.22 -3.63
CA ASN A 708 15.23 -33.79 -3.97
C ASN A 708 14.09 -33.28 -4.87
N THR A 709 12.83 -33.49 -4.44
CA THR A 709 11.67 -32.80 -5.01
C THR A 709 11.70 -31.30 -4.66
N PRO A 710 11.44 -30.38 -5.61
CA PRO A 710 11.42 -28.95 -5.32
C PRO A 710 10.36 -28.61 -4.26
N GLU A 711 10.68 -27.71 -3.32
CA GLU A 711 9.86 -27.45 -2.14
C GLU A 711 8.44 -26.97 -2.51
N SER A 712 7.47 -27.88 -2.43
CA SER A 712 6.06 -27.59 -2.66
C SER A 712 5.56 -26.58 -1.61
N ARG A 713 5.01 -25.44 -2.07
CA ARG A 713 4.28 -24.42 -1.30
C ARG A 713 3.57 -25.03 -0.09
N LEU A 714 4.01 -24.67 1.11
CA LEU A 714 3.42 -25.20 2.35
C LEU A 714 2.02 -24.64 2.54
N GLU A 715 1.03 -25.49 2.31
CA GLU A 715 -0.36 -25.24 2.61
C GLU A 715 -1.02 -26.45 3.26
N GLY A 716 -2.10 -26.22 4.01
CA GLY A 716 -2.86 -27.27 4.67
C GLY A 716 -3.73 -26.75 5.81
N TRP A 717 -4.44 -27.68 6.44
CA TRP A 717 -5.33 -27.37 7.56
C TRP A 717 -4.55 -27.28 8.88
N LEU A 718 -4.70 -26.15 9.58
CA LEU A 718 -4.28 -25.98 10.97
C LEU A 718 -5.49 -25.58 11.83
N SER A 719 -5.33 -25.59 13.15
CA SER A 719 -6.39 -25.12 14.05
C SER A 719 -5.85 -24.12 15.06
N ILE A 720 -6.59 -23.03 15.28
CA ILE A 720 -6.24 -21.90 16.14
C ILE A 720 -7.17 -21.90 17.36
N PRO A 721 -6.75 -21.49 18.57
CA PRO A 721 -7.66 -21.34 19.70
C PRO A 721 -8.81 -20.40 19.37
N ASN A 722 -10.06 -20.88 19.49
CA ASN A 722 -11.25 -20.06 19.25
C ASN A 722 -11.34 -18.90 20.28
N ARG A 723 -10.92 -19.17 21.52
CA ARG A 723 -10.60 -18.20 22.57
C ARG A 723 -9.47 -18.75 23.45
N ALA A 724 -8.86 -17.92 24.30
CA ALA A 724 -7.75 -18.29 25.18
C ALA A 724 -8.00 -19.50 26.12
N ASN A 725 -9.26 -19.88 26.35
CA ASN A 725 -9.62 -21.08 27.11
C ASN A 725 -10.03 -22.24 26.18
N ILE A 726 -9.04 -22.85 25.51
CA ILE A 726 -9.18 -23.93 24.52
C ILE A 726 -10.17 -25.02 25.00
N LYS A 727 -10.01 -25.53 26.22
CA LYS A 727 -10.86 -26.58 26.81
C LYS A 727 -12.35 -26.22 27.00
N ARG A 728 -12.74 -24.95 26.82
CA ARG A 728 -14.16 -24.52 26.80
C ARG A 728 -14.65 -24.13 25.41
N TYR A 729 -13.82 -23.49 24.59
CA TYR A 729 -14.24 -22.88 23.33
C TYR A 729 -13.77 -23.63 22.07
N GLY A 730 -12.94 -24.66 22.25
CA GLY A 730 -12.41 -25.51 21.19
C GLY A 730 -11.34 -24.85 20.32
N TRP A 731 -10.90 -25.62 19.33
CA TRP A 731 -10.04 -25.16 18.25
C TRP A 731 -10.88 -24.79 17.02
N LYS A 732 -10.66 -23.60 16.46
CA LYS A 732 -11.21 -23.20 15.17
C LYS A 732 -10.28 -23.71 14.07
N LYS A 733 -10.76 -24.62 13.23
CA LYS A 733 -10.04 -25.10 12.04
C LYS A 733 -9.97 -23.98 10.99
N GLN A 734 -8.81 -23.80 10.34
CA GLN A 734 -8.59 -22.84 9.25
C GLN A 734 -7.62 -23.42 8.21
N TYR A 735 -7.80 -23.03 6.95
CA TYR A 735 -6.89 -23.41 5.87
C TYR A 735 -5.76 -22.38 5.80
N VAL A 736 -4.50 -22.83 5.85
CA VAL A 736 -3.33 -21.95 5.95
C VAL A 736 -2.43 -22.13 4.74
N VAL A 737 -1.97 -21.01 4.17
CA VAL A 737 -1.10 -20.96 2.98
C VAL A 737 0.11 -20.07 3.25
N VAL A 738 1.32 -20.58 3.02
CA VAL A 738 2.58 -19.86 3.25
C VAL A 738 3.21 -19.46 1.90
N SER A 739 3.32 -18.16 1.63
CA SER A 739 4.06 -17.62 0.47
C SER A 739 5.55 -17.45 0.80
N ARG A 740 6.30 -16.64 0.05
CA ARG A 740 7.65 -16.24 0.45
C ARG A 740 7.69 -15.10 1.47
N LYS A 741 6.62 -14.29 1.58
CA LYS A 741 6.56 -13.11 2.49
C LYS A 741 5.40 -13.12 3.51
N LYS A 742 4.33 -13.89 3.26
CA LYS A 742 3.06 -13.82 4.01
C LYS A 742 2.58 -15.21 4.41
N ILE A 743 1.85 -15.28 5.52
CA ILE A 743 1.04 -16.44 5.93
C ILE A 743 -0.42 -16.01 5.87
N LEU A 744 -1.22 -16.73 5.08
CA LEU A 744 -2.62 -16.43 4.78
C LEU A 744 -3.51 -17.47 5.46
N PHE A 745 -4.54 -17.02 6.19
CA PHE A 745 -5.47 -17.89 6.93
C PHE A 745 -6.89 -17.70 6.42
N TYR A 746 -7.48 -18.73 5.84
CA TYR A 746 -8.85 -18.77 5.31
C TYR A 746 -9.75 -19.57 6.27
N ASN A 747 -11.04 -19.23 6.39
CA ASN A 747 -11.94 -20.01 7.26
C ASN A 747 -12.21 -21.40 6.67
N ASP A 748 -12.37 -21.45 5.34
CA ASP A 748 -12.65 -22.64 4.55
C ASP A 748 -11.95 -22.55 3.18
N GLU A 749 -12.24 -23.52 2.30
CA GLU A 749 -11.65 -23.58 0.95
C GLU A 749 -12.38 -22.66 -0.04
N GLN A 750 -13.59 -22.19 0.25
CA GLN A 750 -14.33 -21.23 -0.59
C GLN A 750 -13.80 -19.80 -0.40
N ASP A 751 -13.44 -19.42 0.83
CA ASP A 751 -12.63 -18.22 1.14
C ASP A 751 -11.29 -18.23 0.36
N LYS A 752 -10.68 -19.40 0.17
CA LYS A 752 -9.43 -19.56 -0.60
C LYS A 752 -9.66 -19.29 -2.09
N GLU A 753 -10.70 -19.87 -2.69
CA GLU A 753 -11.06 -19.65 -4.10
C GLU A 753 -11.45 -18.20 -4.39
N GLN A 754 -12.16 -17.54 -3.47
CA GLN A 754 -12.51 -16.12 -3.57
C GLN A 754 -11.34 -15.18 -3.22
N SER A 755 -10.25 -15.72 -2.67
CA SER A 755 -9.08 -14.98 -2.19
C SER A 755 -9.41 -13.96 -1.09
N THR A 756 -10.29 -14.36 -0.17
CA THR A 756 -10.76 -13.58 0.99
C THR A 756 -10.18 -14.14 2.30
N PRO A 757 -8.86 -13.97 2.58
CA PRO A 757 -8.32 -14.45 3.85
C PRO A 757 -8.96 -13.74 5.04
N SER A 758 -9.12 -14.48 6.14
CA SER A 758 -9.61 -13.99 7.43
C SER A 758 -8.53 -13.27 8.24
N MET A 759 -7.26 -13.65 8.02
CA MET A 759 -6.07 -13.07 8.64
C MET A 759 -4.86 -13.20 7.71
N VAL A 760 -3.98 -12.20 7.75
CA VAL A 760 -2.67 -12.21 7.07
C VAL A 760 -1.58 -11.87 8.10
N LEU A 761 -0.49 -12.64 8.11
CA LEU A 761 0.71 -12.39 8.92
C LEU A 761 1.97 -12.22 8.05
N ASP A 762 2.85 -11.30 8.40
CA ASP A 762 4.09 -11.04 7.67
C ASP A 762 5.25 -11.91 8.18
N ILE A 763 5.89 -12.67 7.28
CA ILE A 763 6.99 -13.60 7.60
C ILE A 763 8.23 -12.85 8.09
N ASP A 764 8.52 -11.68 7.52
CA ASP A 764 9.59 -10.77 8.00
C ASP A 764 9.31 -10.18 9.40
N LYS A 765 8.11 -10.41 9.95
CA LYS A 765 7.68 -10.02 11.30
C LYS A 765 7.53 -11.23 12.24
N LEU A 766 7.79 -12.46 11.81
CA LEU A 766 7.86 -13.63 12.68
C LEU A 766 9.22 -13.70 13.39
N PHE A 767 9.19 -13.80 14.71
CA PHE A 767 10.39 -13.85 15.57
C PHE A 767 10.86 -15.29 15.83
N HIS A 768 9.94 -16.22 16.09
CA HIS A 768 10.26 -17.64 16.23
C HIS A 768 9.03 -18.54 15.97
N VAL A 769 9.31 -19.80 15.61
CA VAL A 769 8.35 -20.92 15.59
C VAL A 769 8.94 -22.04 16.44
N ARG A 770 8.18 -22.60 17.40
CA ARG A 770 8.67 -23.66 18.30
C ARG A 770 7.58 -24.68 18.70
N PRO A 771 7.92 -25.92 19.06
CA PRO A 771 6.99 -26.80 19.77
C PRO A 771 6.65 -26.22 21.16
N VAL A 772 5.47 -26.56 21.67
CA VAL A 772 5.04 -26.17 23.03
C VAL A 772 5.30 -27.25 24.07
N THR A 773 5.30 -26.83 25.33
CA THR A 773 5.40 -27.68 26.52
C THR A 773 4.12 -27.65 27.34
N GLN A 774 3.98 -28.56 28.30
CA GLN A 774 2.87 -28.56 29.27
C GLN A 774 2.72 -27.24 30.04
N GLY A 775 3.82 -26.49 30.22
CA GLY A 775 3.82 -25.17 30.87
C GLY A 775 3.32 -24.03 29.99
N ASP A 776 3.40 -24.17 28.66
CA ASP A 776 2.89 -23.18 27.70
C ASP A 776 1.37 -23.32 27.51
N VAL A 777 0.85 -24.55 27.58
CA VAL A 777 -0.57 -24.88 27.31
C VAL A 777 -1.21 -25.67 28.46
N TYR A 778 -1.24 -25.06 29.66
CA TYR A 778 -1.76 -25.66 30.91
C TYR A 778 -3.24 -26.08 30.91
N ARG A 779 -3.98 -25.87 29.80
CA ARG A 779 -5.38 -26.31 29.61
C ARG A 779 -5.62 -27.21 28.39
N ALA A 780 -4.61 -27.46 27.56
CA ALA A 780 -4.71 -28.41 26.45
C ALA A 780 -4.69 -29.85 26.99
N GLU A 781 -5.17 -30.81 26.21
CA GLU A 781 -5.14 -32.21 26.61
C GLU A 781 -3.78 -32.83 26.28
N THR A 782 -3.32 -33.79 27.09
CA THR A 782 -1.94 -34.35 27.00
C THR A 782 -1.63 -34.94 25.62
N GLU A 783 -2.65 -35.43 24.92
CA GLU A 783 -2.58 -35.99 23.56
C GLU A 783 -2.59 -34.93 22.44
N GLU A 784 -2.92 -33.67 22.75
CA GLU A 784 -2.81 -32.54 21.81
C GLU A 784 -1.42 -31.91 21.84
N ILE A 785 -0.79 -31.82 23.02
CA ILE A 785 0.48 -31.10 23.24
C ILE A 785 1.59 -31.45 22.22
N PRO A 786 1.84 -32.73 21.85
CA PRO A 786 2.85 -33.08 20.83
C PRO A 786 2.55 -32.55 19.42
N ARG A 787 1.31 -32.13 19.15
CA ARG A 787 0.81 -31.63 17.86
C ARG A 787 0.64 -30.11 17.81
N ILE A 788 0.80 -29.43 18.94
CA ILE A 788 0.71 -27.96 19.05
C ILE A 788 2.10 -27.34 18.84
N PHE A 789 2.15 -26.19 18.19
CA PHE A 789 3.31 -25.31 18.10
C PHE A 789 2.92 -23.85 18.34
N GLN A 790 3.87 -23.02 18.77
CA GLN A 790 3.70 -21.59 18.98
C GLN A 790 4.47 -20.83 17.89
N ILE A 791 3.85 -19.77 17.36
CA ILE A 791 4.52 -18.71 16.61
C ILE A 791 4.47 -17.41 17.41
N LEU A 792 5.54 -16.62 17.35
CA LEU A 792 5.62 -15.27 17.92
C LEU A 792 5.90 -14.28 16.78
N TYR A 793 5.12 -13.21 16.68
CA TYR A 793 5.19 -12.22 15.60
C TYR A 793 4.94 -10.78 16.12
N ALA A 794 5.26 -9.78 15.31
CA ALA A 794 4.96 -8.38 15.63
C ALA A 794 3.50 -8.03 15.32
N ASN A 795 2.84 -7.32 16.25
CA ASN A 795 1.45 -6.85 16.14
C ASN A 795 1.21 -5.91 14.95
N GLU A 796 2.25 -5.22 14.49
CA GLU A 796 2.26 -4.39 13.27
C GLU A 796 2.35 -5.19 11.96
N GLY A 797 2.55 -6.52 12.05
CA GLY A 797 2.59 -7.45 10.92
C GLY A 797 1.38 -8.38 10.85
N GLU A 798 0.23 -7.96 11.40
CA GLU A 798 -1.01 -8.73 11.43
C GLU A 798 -2.19 -7.89 10.91
N CYS A 799 -2.92 -8.42 9.92
CA CYS A 799 -4.17 -7.85 9.43
C CYS A 799 -5.31 -8.86 9.64
N ARG A 800 -6.47 -8.40 10.11
CA ARG A 800 -7.68 -9.20 10.38
C ARG A 800 -8.94 -8.45 9.92
N LYS A 801 -10.00 -9.19 9.58
CA LYS A 801 -11.36 -8.64 9.53
C LYS A 801 -11.88 -8.41 10.96
N GLU A 802 -12.54 -7.28 11.23
CA GLU A 802 -12.73 -6.72 12.59
C GLU A 802 -13.73 -7.45 13.53
N ALA A 803 -14.26 -8.62 13.16
CA ALA A 803 -15.38 -9.27 13.85
C ALA A 803 -15.11 -9.70 15.32
N ASP A 804 -13.86 -9.81 15.76
CA ASP A 804 -13.47 -10.27 17.12
C ASP A 804 -12.36 -9.39 17.74
N MET A 805 -12.58 -8.07 17.82
CA MET A 805 -11.69 -7.17 18.57
C MET A 805 -12.12 -7.03 20.05
N GLU A 806 -11.80 -8.05 20.88
CA GLU A 806 -11.96 -7.92 22.33
C GLU A 806 -11.09 -6.78 22.89
N THR A 807 -11.68 -5.92 23.72
CA THR A 807 -11.02 -4.74 24.28
C THR A 807 -9.90 -5.14 25.26
N VAL A 808 -8.68 -4.71 24.97
CA VAL A 808 -7.49 -5.03 25.77
C VAL A 808 -7.62 -4.40 27.18
N PRO A 809 -7.53 -5.19 28.27
CA PRO A 809 -7.49 -4.64 29.62
C PRO A 809 -6.23 -3.79 29.84
N GLN A 810 -6.40 -2.56 30.37
CA GLN A 810 -5.25 -1.73 30.77
C GLN A 810 -4.47 -2.42 31.89
N GLY A 811 -3.21 -2.79 31.60
CA GLY A 811 -2.40 -3.67 32.45
C GLY A 811 -1.84 -3.03 33.74
N ASP A 812 -1.69 -3.85 34.77
CA ASP A 812 -1.31 -3.47 36.13
C ASP A 812 0.12 -2.94 36.31
N LYS A 813 0.30 -2.16 37.40
CA LYS A 813 1.52 -1.41 37.74
C LYS A 813 2.65 -2.22 38.43
N ASN A 814 2.66 -3.55 38.32
CA ASN A 814 3.56 -4.45 39.07
C ASN A 814 4.57 -5.21 38.18
N CYS A 815 5.50 -4.49 37.54
CA CYS A 815 6.57 -5.07 36.72
C CYS A 815 7.97 -4.58 37.19
N LEU A 816 8.96 -5.47 37.21
CA LEU A 816 10.32 -5.21 37.71
C LEU A 816 11.37 -5.30 36.58
N PRO A 817 11.96 -4.18 36.11
CA PRO A 817 12.91 -4.20 35.01
C PRO A 817 14.35 -4.57 35.44
N HIS A 818 15.00 -5.50 34.74
CA HIS A 818 16.41 -5.90 35.00
C HIS A 818 17.09 -6.50 33.77
N LYS A 819 18.29 -6.02 33.39
CA LYS A 819 19.08 -6.52 32.23
C LYS A 819 18.26 -6.73 30.93
N GLY A 820 17.31 -5.83 30.65
CA GLY A 820 16.40 -5.91 29.49
C GLY A 820 15.15 -6.78 29.69
N HIS A 821 15.12 -7.61 30.74
CA HIS A 821 13.94 -8.36 31.16
C HIS A 821 12.95 -7.44 31.90
N GLU A 822 11.67 -7.81 31.84
CA GLU A 822 10.60 -7.23 32.65
C GLU A 822 9.95 -8.37 33.44
N PHE A 823 10.27 -8.45 34.73
CA PHE A 823 9.88 -9.57 35.60
C PHE A 823 8.56 -9.30 36.32
N ILE A 824 7.69 -10.30 36.34
CA ILE A 824 6.44 -10.33 37.11
C ILE A 824 6.59 -11.34 38.26
N PRO A 825 6.27 -10.99 39.52
CA PRO A 825 6.22 -11.94 40.63
C PRO A 825 5.23 -13.09 40.36
N THR A 826 5.70 -14.34 40.48
CA THR A 826 4.92 -15.54 40.17
C THR A 826 5.20 -16.64 41.21
N LEU A 827 4.27 -17.57 41.38
CA LEU A 827 4.37 -18.70 42.32
C LEU A 827 3.98 -20.01 41.61
N TYR A 828 4.87 -21.00 41.59
CA TYR A 828 4.63 -22.27 40.90
C TYR A 828 4.28 -23.38 41.90
N HIS A 829 3.04 -23.87 41.88
CA HIS A 829 2.62 -24.98 42.75
C HIS A 829 2.94 -26.37 42.14
N PHE A 830 3.57 -26.40 40.95
CA PHE A 830 3.84 -27.58 40.12
C PHE A 830 5.28 -27.57 39.59
N PRO A 831 5.87 -28.74 39.22
CA PRO A 831 7.27 -28.88 38.81
C PRO A 831 7.78 -27.83 37.82
N THR A 832 8.60 -26.91 38.33
CA THR A 832 9.21 -25.78 37.61
C THR A 832 10.58 -25.49 38.21
N ASN A 833 11.63 -25.35 37.40
CA ASN A 833 13.01 -25.10 37.88
C ASN A 833 13.51 -23.72 37.46
N CYS A 834 14.43 -23.16 38.26
CA CYS A 834 15.06 -21.87 38.02
C CYS A 834 16.10 -21.96 36.91
N GLU A 835 16.00 -21.12 35.89
CA GLU A 835 16.96 -21.11 34.78
C GLU A 835 18.33 -20.55 35.19
N ALA A 836 18.40 -19.73 36.25
CA ALA A 836 19.65 -19.18 36.77
C ALA A 836 20.45 -20.18 37.63
N CYS A 837 19.81 -21.06 38.41
CA CYS A 837 20.51 -21.96 39.34
C CYS A 837 20.05 -23.42 39.34
N SER A 838 19.17 -23.80 38.41
CA SER A 838 18.58 -25.14 38.23
C SER A 838 17.77 -25.70 39.42
N LYS A 839 17.71 -25.01 40.57
CA LYS A 839 16.93 -25.41 41.75
C LYS A 839 15.42 -25.27 41.52
N PRO A 840 14.56 -26.03 42.24
CA PRO A 840 13.11 -25.89 42.19
C PRO A 840 12.61 -24.46 42.47
N LEU A 841 11.74 -23.94 41.61
CA LEU A 841 10.91 -22.75 41.85
C LEU A 841 9.54 -23.10 42.46
N TRP A 842 9.33 -24.37 42.81
CA TRP A 842 8.01 -24.91 43.10
C TRP A 842 7.91 -25.65 44.43
N HIS A 843 6.72 -25.62 45.02
CA HIS A 843 6.30 -26.46 46.14
C HIS A 843 4.78 -26.43 46.26
N VAL A 844 4.14 -27.57 46.56
CA VAL A 844 2.66 -27.71 46.57
C VAL A 844 1.95 -26.70 47.49
N PHE A 845 2.39 -26.55 48.74
CA PHE A 845 1.73 -25.64 49.71
C PHE A 845 2.35 -24.25 49.88
N LYS A 846 3.67 -24.09 49.74
CA LYS A 846 4.40 -22.82 49.93
C LYS A 846 5.57 -22.72 48.92
N PRO A 847 5.31 -22.40 47.65
CA PRO A 847 6.38 -22.25 46.65
C PRO A 847 7.33 -21.10 47.01
N PRO A 848 8.63 -21.23 46.71
CA PRO A 848 9.59 -20.15 46.91
C PRO A 848 9.26 -18.96 46.00
N PRO A 849 9.56 -17.71 46.41
CA PRO A 849 9.29 -16.53 45.60
C PRO A 849 10.00 -16.59 44.25
N ALA A 850 9.24 -16.52 43.15
CA ALA A 850 9.76 -16.57 41.80
C ALA A 850 9.39 -15.34 40.98
N LEU A 851 10.09 -15.17 39.87
CA LEU A 851 9.92 -14.12 38.88
C LEU A 851 9.87 -14.76 37.49
N GLU A 852 8.88 -14.38 36.68
CA GLU A 852 8.80 -14.76 35.27
C GLU A 852 9.01 -13.53 34.39
N CYS A 853 9.88 -13.61 33.38
CA CYS A 853 10.05 -12.51 32.44
C CYS A 853 8.89 -12.43 31.44
N ARG A 854 8.14 -11.34 31.44
CA ARG A 854 7.04 -11.07 30.50
C ARG A 854 7.44 -11.11 29.01
N ARG A 855 8.73 -10.95 28.70
CA ARG A 855 9.26 -10.79 27.33
C ARG A 855 9.85 -12.07 26.74
N CYS A 856 10.30 -12.99 27.57
CA CYS A 856 10.98 -14.22 27.12
C CYS A 856 10.76 -15.43 28.04
N HIS A 857 9.81 -15.34 28.98
CA HIS A 857 9.38 -16.37 29.92
C HIS A 857 10.46 -16.99 30.82
N VAL A 858 11.66 -16.42 30.87
CA VAL A 858 12.75 -16.83 31.77
C VAL A 858 12.29 -16.81 33.23
N LYS A 859 12.42 -17.94 33.91
CA LYS A 859 11.93 -18.18 35.28
C LYS A 859 13.09 -18.23 36.26
N CYS A 860 13.09 -17.37 37.28
CA CYS A 860 14.15 -17.33 38.30
C CYS A 860 13.62 -17.08 39.72
N HIS A 861 14.40 -17.43 40.75
CA HIS A 861 14.09 -17.07 42.14
C HIS A 861 14.22 -15.55 42.31
N LYS A 862 13.29 -14.94 43.06
CA LYS A 862 13.33 -13.50 43.37
C LYS A 862 14.64 -13.07 44.02
N ASP A 863 15.20 -13.94 44.86
CA ASP A 863 16.52 -13.82 45.48
C ASP A 863 17.62 -13.40 44.50
N HIS A 864 17.67 -13.95 43.28
CA HIS A 864 18.74 -13.62 42.32
C HIS A 864 18.67 -12.14 41.87
N LEU A 865 17.45 -11.60 41.74
CA LEU A 865 17.23 -10.19 41.44
C LEU A 865 17.51 -9.30 42.66
N ASP A 866 16.94 -9.66 43.82
CA ASP A 866 17.07 -8.89 45.07
C ASP A 866 18.54 -8.80 45.54
N LYS A 867 19.34 -9.84 45.30
CA LYS A 867 20.78 -9.90 45.61
C LYS A 867 21.69 -9.36 44.49
N LYS A 868 21.14 -9.01 43.32
CA LYS A 868 21.88 -8.58 42.12
C LYS A 868 22.96 -9.56 41.65
N GLU A 869 22.69 -10.86 41.75
CA GLU A 869 23.64 -11.89 41.31
C GLU A 869 23.81 -11.84 39.77
N GLU A 870 25.04 -11.90 39.27
CA GLU A 870 25.30 -11.72 37.83
C GLU A 870 24.72 -12.83 36.94
N VAL A 871 24.31 -13.94 37.55
CA VAL A 871 23.87 -15.20 36.92
C VAL A 871 22.68 -15.04 35.98
N ILE A 872 21.84 -14.01 36.13
CA ILE A 872 20.75 -13.73 35.17
C ILE A 872 21.36 -13.16 33.86
N PRO A 873 21.21 -13.83 32.69
CA PRO A 873 21.72 -13.33 31.42
C PRO A 873 20.91 -12.13 30.89
N ILE A 874 21.44 -11.40 29.92
CA ILE A 874 20.72 -10.28 29.26
C ILE A 874 19.52 -10.82 28.46
N CYS A 875 18.40 -10.11 28.50
CA CYS A 875 17.21 -10.49 27.74
C CYS A 875 17.47 -10.40 26.23
N LYS A 876 17.30 -11.53 25.53
CA LYS A 876 17.41 -11.59 24.06
C LYS A 876 16.20 -10.97 23.34
N VAL A 877 15.12 -10.67 24.07
CA VAL A 877 13.88 -10.06 23.55
C VAL A 877 13.78 -8.62 24.06
N ASN A 878 14.63 -7.74 23.53
CA ASN A 878 14.64 -6.33 23.88
C ASN A 878 13.69 -5.53 22.98
N TYR A 879 12.40 -5.78 23.12
CA TYR A 879 11.32 -5.20 22.32
C TYR A 879 10.29 -4.49 23.23
N ASP A 880 9.49 -3.58 22.66
CA ASP A 880 8.47 -2.82 23.41
C ASP A 880 7.21 -3.68 23.65
N VAL A 881 6.67 -3.63 24.86
CA VAL A 881 5.68 -4.60 25.37
C VAL A 881 4.28 -4.41 24.76
N THR A 882 4.11 -3.38 23.94
CA THR A 882 2.86 -3.01 23.27
C THR A 882 2.57 -3.74 21.96
N SER A 883 3.55 -4.44 21.36
CA SER A 883 3.44 -4.82 19.94
C SER A 883 4.07 -6.16 19.52
N ALA A 884 4.18 -7.13 20.42
CA ALA A 884 4.44 -8.54 20.07
C ALA A 884 3.22 -9.40 20.44
N ARG A 885 2.90 -10.40 19.61
CA ARG A 885 1.80 -11.34 19.82
C ARG A 885 2.25 -12.78 19.58
N ASP A 886 1.74 -13.68 20.40
CA ASP A 886 1.90 -15.12 20.27
C ASP A 886 0.60 -15.80 19.84
N MET A 887 0.73 -16.86 19.05
CA MET A 887 -0.36 -17.67 18.54
C MET A 887 -0.01 -19.15 18.63
N LEU A 888 -0.96 -19.95 19.11
CA LEU A 888 -0.88 -21.40 19.16
C LEU A 888 -1.54 -21.99 17.90
N LEU A 889 -0.91 -23.01 17.33
CA LEU A 889 -1.36 -23.71 16.13
C LEU A 889 -1.32 -25.22 16.38
N LEU A 890 -2.44 -25.90 16.18
CA LEU A 890 -2.57 -27.36 16.24
C LEU A 890 -2.53 -27.94 14.83
N ALA A 891 -1.59 -28.86 14.59
CA ALA A 891 -1.54 -29.70 13.39
C ALA A 891 -2.34 -31.01 13.59
N LEU A 892 -2.65 -31.74 12.51
CA LEU A 892 -3.41 -32.99 12.61
C LEU A 892 -2.55 -34.09 13.28
N THR A 893 -1.26 -34.14 12.94
CA THR A 893 -0.29 -35.12 13.44
C THR A 893 0.98 -34.46 14.00
N GLN A 894 1.77 -35.23 14.77
CA GLN A 894 3.05 -34.74 15.30
C GLN A 894 4.10 -34.54 14.18
N ASP A 895 4.04 -35.33 13.10
CA ASP A 895 4.99 -35.19 11.99
C ASP A 895 4.62 -34.02 11.07
N GLU A 896 3.33 -33.69 10.94
CA GLU A 896 2.92 -32.38 10.39
C GLU A 896 3.44 -31.23 11.25
N GLN A 897 3.31 -31.30 12.59
CA GLN A 897 3.83 -30.26 13.48
C GLN A 897 5.34 -30.04 13.25
N LYS A 898 6.14 -31.11 13.16
CA LYS A 898 7.56 -31.04 12.76
C LYS A 898 7.75 -30.39 11.38
N LYS A 899 6.95 -30.76 10.38
CA LYS A 899 7.02 -30.20 9.01
C LYS A 899 6.73 -28.69 9.00
N TRP A 900 5.67 -28.25 9.68
CA TRP A 900 5.31 -26.84 9.82
C TRP A 900 6.40 -26.04 10.55
N ILE A 901 6.89 -26.52 11.70
CA ILE A 901 7.99 -25.88 12.44
C ILE A 901 9.25 -25.76 11.55
N THR A 902 9.63 -26.84 10.85
CA THR A 902 10.85 -26.87 10.04
C THR A 902 10.78 -25.88 8.87
N HIS A 903 9.67 -25.88 8.11
CA HIS A 903 9.55 -25.06 6.91
C HIS A 903 9.26 -23.58 7.22
N LEU A 904 8.54 -23.26 8.30
CA LEU A 904 8.45 -21.88 8.80
C LEU A 904 9.80 -21.41 9.38
N GLY A 905 10.49 -22.26 10.15
CA GLY A 905 11.80 -21.98 10.72
C GLY A 905 12.90 -21.73 9.67
N LYS A 906 12.82 -22.35 8.48
CA LYS A 906 13.68 -22.02 7.32
C LYS A 906 13.49 -20.59 6.81
N LYS A 907 12.28 -20.04 6.90
CA LYS A 907 11.89 -18.74 6.32
C LYS A 907 12.10 -17.55 7.26
N ILE A 908 12.28 -17.78 8.57
CA ILE A 908 12.56 -16.70 9.54
C ILE A 908 13.98 -16.14 9.32
N PRO A 909 14.16 -14.80 9.19
CA PRO A 909 15.49 -14.19 9.09
C PRO A 909 16.38 -14.52 10.30
N LYS A 910 17.57 -15.08 10.04
CA LYS A 910 18.54 -15.48 11.08
C LYS A 910 19.20 -14.29 11.83
N THR A 911 18.92 -13.06 11.40
CA THR A 911 19.40 -11.82 12.00
C THR A 911 18.25 -10.81 12.04
N PRO A 912 17.91 -10.21 13.20
CA PRO A 912 16.90 -9.16 13.24
C PRO A 912 17.38 -7.91 12.50
N PRO A 913 16.47 -7.16 11.84
CA PRO A 913 16.86 -5.99 11.05
C PRO A 913 17.45 -4.86 11.92
N THR A 914 18.64 -4.39 11.54
CA THR A 914 19.27 -3.22 12.16
C THR A 914 18.57 -1.95 11.72
N PHE A 915 17.62 -1.46 12.53
CA PHE A 915 16.95 -0.19 12.28
C PHE A 915 17.91 1.00 12.41
N ASN A 916 18.27 1.60 11.27
CA ASN A 916 18.88 2.93 11.24
C ASN A 916 17.88 3.95 11.82
N ARG A 917 18.23 4.52 12.96
CA ARG A 917 17.34 5.37 13.75
C ARG A 917 17.30 6.79 13.18
N ALA A 918 16.31 7.09 12.34
CA ALA A 918 15.99 8.46 11.95
C ALA A 918 15.78 9.33 13.22
N PRO A 919 16.27 10.59 13.26
CA PRO A 919 16.26 11.42 14.46
C PRO A 919 14.86 11.98 14.74
N SER A 920 13.99 11.18 15.36
CA SER A 920 12.71 11.64 15.89
C SER A 920 12.93 12.67 17.01
N ILE A 921 12.62 13.94 16.71
CA ILE A 921 12.67 15.05 17.66
C ILE A 921 11.56 14.84 18.70
N ARG A 922 11.92 14.48 19.94
CA ARG A 922 11.00 14.55 21.07
C ARG A 922 11.05 15.95 21.71
N PRO A 923 9.91 16.57 22.04
CA PRO A 923 9.90 17.82 22.80
C PRO A 923 10.41 17.56 24.22
N ALA A 924 11.48 18.26 24.61
CA ALA A 924 12.07 18.13 25.94
C ALA A 924 11.28 18.96 26.97
N SER A 925 10.50 18.29 27.81
CA SER A 925 9.83 18.93 28.96
C SER A 925 10.76 19.05 30.17
N ASN A 926 10.65 20.19 30.85
CA ASN A 926 11.43 20.64 32.01
C ASN A 926 11.94 19.53 32.96
N GLN A 927 13.26 19.46 33.15
CA GLN A 927 13.85 19.10 34.44
C GLN A 927 14.93 20.11 34.86
N SER A 928 14.79 20.64 36.08
CA SER A 928 15.70 21.64 36.64
C SER A 928 17.04 21.02 37.02
N PHE A 929 18.14 21.76 36.80
CA PHE A 929 19.39 21.52 37.52
C PHE A 929 19.88 22.79 38.21
N ARG A 930 19.59 22.89 39.52
CA ARG A 930 20.41 23.71 40.42
C ARG A 930 21.76 23.01 40.63
N LYS A 931 22.86 23.65 40.22
CA LYS A 931 24.17 23.50 40.88
C LYS A 931 25.00 24.76 40.62
N ASN A 932 25.36 25.45 41.70
CA ASN A 932 26.15 26.68 41.67
C ASN A 932 27.66 26.37 41.81
N PRO A 933 28.58 27.35 41.64
CA PRO A 933 29.82 27.12 40.89
C PRO A 933 31.05 26.83 41.75
N LYS A 934 32.12 26.42 41.07
CA LYS A 934 33.50 26.74 41.47
C LYS A 934 34.33 27.18 40.26
N SER A 935 35.18 28.18 40.49
CA SER A 935 36.14 28.71 39.53
C SER A 935 37.40 27.86 39.43
N ASN A 936 38.03 27.84 38.26
CA ASN A 936 39.39 28.38 38.16
C ASN A 936 39.78 28.70 36.70
N SER A 937 40.78 29.57 36.55
CA SER A 937 41.31 30.10 35.30
C SER A 937 42.44 29.22 34.72
N GLY A 938 42.62 29.22 33.39
CA GLY A 938 43.65 28.36 32.77
C GLY A 938 43.82 28.45 31.24
N LYS A 939 44.29 29.61 30.75
CA LYS A 939 45.01 29.87 29.47
C LYS A 939 44.98 28.83 28.32
N LEU A 940 44.59 29.34 27.14
CA LEU A 940 45.26 29.19 25.84
C LEU A 940 45.93 27.85 25.48
N ARG A 941 45.35 27.15 24.49
CA ARG A 941 45.98 27.11 23.16
C ARG A 941 44.95 27.04 22.04
#